data_AF-A0AAC9EW86-F1
#
_entry.id   AF-A0AAC9EW86-F1
#
_cell.length_a   1.000
_cell.length_b   1.000
_cell.length_c   1.000
_cell.angle_alpha   90.00
_cell.angle_beta   90.00
_cell.angle_gamma   90.00
#
_symmetry.space_group_name_H-M   'P 1'
#
loop_
_entity.id
_entity.type
_entity.pdbx_description
1 polymer ?
#
loop_
_entity_poly.entity_id
_entity_poly.type
_entity_poly.pdbx_seq_one_letter_code
_entity_poly.pdbx_strand_id
1 'polypeptide(L)'
;MNSAAFTDALDALPAALLFYDKDERLVAWNAQVSRFYPGIAPHLVPGAALSALAVEFINTGFQTDSRSRDTLIASLLANCRHDGHCEVRQLHERRLFIQHQRTADGGIISLHTDITALDTVQSTRQLLHDDFLLAAESIHIGIWDWQVTTDILHLNDAFLNLLGEPRSQLQHTSRFLLSLIHPEDRDLLKNAMQRASKHQMPVFECEIRVQHRSGKWLWMLLSGQIIALTVTGEIERLIGTLQDITRRKEAELISRDAANAARAANEAKSAFLANMSHEIRTPMNGILGMTQLCLDTELNGEQREYLTLVMSSAQSLLHIIDDILDFSKIEAGKIVLHEEYVALRPFIQSLVRPLMPLASEKQIELLVEVDERVPEMMRVDVVRLRQVLTNLLSNALKFTHQGEILLAVAPGAQDGEWRFRVRDSGIGIPPEKQQVIFEAFSQADTSTTRRYGGTGLGLTISARLVAMMGGQLTVASEANQGSEFSFTLPLQSAAQATPEVQPLTHFNGERVLVVDDNATNRRLMQAMLNQLGLNPVCVSGAAGALALLENDSDFPVIVLDAQMPEMDGISLALEISVLPQASRSKIIMLSSMSRDLDLSTLRRTGIAWYLNKPVDQQELARALGEALRPDPARPAPVTTVTAAVPELTQSAPMRILLAEDNPVNQLLAVRLLEKLGHECVTVDNGLLALEQWRRGGWDILLMDLQMPVMDGEAAIRALRQEEALRGGHQAAIVMTAHAMQGDKERCLAMGFDGYLSKPVALVALADELSRFAPQSAPPPLDGLPDSAQLLAAFDGDMGLLKELLGLFAEGFDELAALLDAALAAGDGDQAHRLAHKLRGEAATFGFDGLTALLQEIESREPGAPSAQREAWRQALGTQQRRVREFLIQLLEG
;
A
#
# COMPACT_ATOMS: atom_id res chain seq x y z
N MET A 1 68.70 41.85 68.72
CA MET A 1 68.16 41.63 67.37
C MET A 1 68.39 42.90 66.56
N ASN A 2 68.97 42.81 65.36
CA ASN A 2 69.18 43.96 64.48
C ASN A 2 67.82 44.62 64.19
N SER A 3 67.62 45.88 64.59
CA SER A 3 66.32 46.54 64.43
C SER A 3 65.85 46.59 62.97
N ALA A 4 66.79 46.64 62.02
CA ALA A 4 66.50 46.62 60.58
C ALA A 4 65.77 45.34 60.11
N ALA A 5 66.20 44.16 60.57
CA ALA A 5 65.60 42.89 60.15
C ALA A 5 64.17 42.69 60.70
N PHE A 6 63.85 43.34 61.82
CA PHE A 6 62.51 43.31 62.39
C PHE A 6 61.56 44.26 61.65
N THR A 7 62.04 45.44 61.24
CA THR A 7 61.28 46.38 60.41
C THR A 7 60.94 45.78 59.04
N ASP A 8 61.91 45.14 58.37
CA ASP A 8 61.68 44.46 57.09
C ASP A 8 60.65 43.32 57.20
N ALA A 9 60.63 42.60 58.32
CA ALA A 9 59.65 41.54 58.57
C ALA A 9 58.22 42.09 58.79
N LEU A 10 58.09 43.25 59.42
CA LEU A 10 56.79 43.92 59.60
C LEU A 10 56.26 44.50 58.28
N ASP A 11 57.14 44.94 57.38
CA ASP A 11 56.77 45.44 56.05
C ASP A 11 56.24 44.34 55.11
N ALA A 12 56.66 43.09 55.35
CA ALA A 12 56.18 41.91 54.62
C ALA A 12 54.75 41.48 54.99
N LEU A 13 54.21 41.92 56.13
CA LEU A 13 52.83 41.63 56.51
C LEU A 13 51.86 42.34 55.55
N PRO A 14 50.80 41.67 55.05
CA PRO A 14 49.78 42.28 54.20
C PRO A 14 48.78 43.12 55.00
N ALA A 15 49.25 43.81 56.04
CA ALA A 15 48.43 44.63 56.93
C ALA A 15 49.20 45.87 57.35
N ALA A 16 48.51 47.00 57.47
CA ALA A 16 49.03 48.24 58.01
C ALA A 16 49.06 48.17 59.54
N LEU A 17 50.25 48.34 60.13
CA LEU A 17 50.48 48.25 61.57
C LEU A 17 50.99 49.59 62.10
N LEU A 18 50.31 50.12 63.11
CA LEU A 18 50.73 51.32 63.86
C LEU A 18 50.89 50.95 65.34
N PHE A 19 51.98 51.38 65.94
CA PHE A 19 52.24 51.21 67.36
C PHE A 19 52.42 52.56 68.05
N TYR A 20 51.64 52.77 69.10
CA TYR A 20 51.66 53.95 69.95
C TYR A 20 52.12 53.58 71.35
N ASP A 21 52.89 54.43 72.01
CA ASP A 21 53.25 54.25 73.43
C ASP A 21 52.08 54.59 74.37
N LYS A 22 52.33 54.44 75.68
CA LYS A 22 51.36 54.76 76.75
C LYS A 22 50.89 56.21 76.76
N ASP A 23 51.67 57.12 76.19
CA ASP A 23 51.38 58.55 76.09
C ASP A 23 50.70 58.90 74.74
N GLU A 24 50.24 57.87 74.03
CA GLU A 24 49.56 57.93 72.72
C GLU A 24 50.41 58.56 71.62
N ARG A 25 51.73 58.37 71.69
CA ARG A 25 52.69 58.84 70.69
C ARG A 25 53.09 57.71 69.75
N LEU A 26 53.08 57.97 68.45
CA LEU A 26 53.48 56.99 67.42
C LEU A 26 54.96 56.63 67.59
N VAL A 27 55.23 55.35 67.85
CA VAL A 27 56.59 54.82 68.06
C VAL A 27 57.09 54.11 66.81
N ALA A 28 56.23 53.32 66.16
CA ALA A 28 56.59 52.54 65.00
C ALA A 28 55.39 52.33 64.07
N TRP A 29 55.65 52.17 62.79
CA TRP A 29 54.68 51.76 61.79
C TRP A 29 55.40 51.03 60.66
N ASN A 30 54.66 50.22 59.90
CA ASN A 30 55.20 49.54 58.71
C ASN A 30 54.83 50.31 57.42
N ALA A 31 55.51 50.01 56.32
CA ALA A 31 55.32 50.63 55.02
C ALA A 31 53.88 50.49 54.49
N GLN A 32 53.16 49.44 54.89
CA GLN A 32 51.77 49.24 54.49
C GLN A 32 50.84 50.35 54.99
N VAL A 33 51.15 51.03 56.10
CA VAL A 33 50.35 52.18 56.58
C VAL A 33 50.32 53.29 55.54
N SER A 34 51.46 53.62 54.93
CA SER A 34 51.52 54.63 53.87
C SER A 34 50.84 54.16 52.58
N ARG A 35 50.81 52.84 52.33
CA ARG A 35 50.12 52.26 51.17
C ARG A 35 48.59 52.25 51.34
N PHE A 36 48.12 52.04 52.57
CA PHE A 36 46.69 52.01 52.89
C PHE A 36 46.16 53.45 53.04
N TYR A 37 47.01 54.35 53.55
CA TYR A 37 46.67 55.74 53.82
C TYR A 37 47.71 56.72 53.23
N PRO A 38 47.75 56.92 51.89
CA PRO A 38 48.75 57.77 51.24
C PRO A 38 48.75 59.23 51.75
N GLY A 39 47.57 59.77 52.08
CA GLY A 39 47.44 61.15 52.57
C GLY A 39 48.04 61.38 53.96
N ILE A 40 48.26 60.32 54.74
CA ILE A 40 48.78 60.41 56.11
C ILE A 40 50.29 60.22 56.15
N ALA A 41 50.88 59.65 55.08
CA ALA A 41 52.32 59.41 54.99
C ALA A 41 53.20 60.62 55.37
N PRO A 42 52.88 61.88 55.00
CA PRO A 42 53.66 63.05 55.41
C PRO A 42 53.62 63.34 56.92
N HIS A 43 52.62 62.81 57.63
CA HIS A 43 52.37 63.05 59.05
C HIS A 43 52.86 61.89 59.94
N LEU A 44 53.31 60.78 59.35
CA LEU A 44 53.90 59.64 60.06
C LEU A 44 55.34 59.97 60.47
N VAL A 45 55.49 60.61 61.62
CA VAL A 45 56.78 60.90 62.24
C VAL A 45 56.84 60.32 63.66
N PRO A 46 58.02 59.89 64.15
CA PRO A 46 58.15 59.40 65.52
C PRO A 46 57.72 60.49 66.51
N GLY A 47 56.87 60.14 67.49
CA GLY A 47 56.33 61.07 68.47
C GLY A 47 55.04 61.81 68.04
N ALA A 48 54.50 61.55 66.85
CA ALA A 48 53.22 62.10 66.42
C ALA A 48 52.09 61.66 67.38
N ALA A 49 51.25 62.59 67.82
CA ALA A 49 50.13 62.25 68.71
C ALA A 49 49.02 61.50 67.95
N LEU A 50 48.46 60.45 68.56
CA LEU A 50 47.30 59.71 68.01
C LEU A 50 46.15 60.65 67.66
N SER A 51 45.90 61.68 68.48
CA SER A 51 44.88 62.72 68.22
C SER A 51 45.14 63.54 66.97
N ALA A 52 46.40 63.86 66.66
CA ALA A 52 46.77 64.57 65.43
C ALA A 52 46.64 63.65 64.22
N LEU A 53 47.09 62.40 64.32
CA LEU A 53 46.94 61.43 63.25
C LEU A 53 45.47 61.08 62.99
N ALA A 54 44.62 61.01 64.02
CA ALA A 54 43.19 60.80 63.88
C ALA A 54 42.51 61.88 63.04
N VAL A 55 42.92 63.15 63.18
CA VAL A 55 42.45 64.25 62.33
C VAL A 55 42.85 64.00 60.88
N GLU A 56 44.09 63.60 60.62
CA GLU A 56 44.57 63.30 59.27
C GLU A 56 43.92 62.05 58.67
N PHE A 57 43.63 61.01 59.47
CA PHE A 57 42.84 59.85 59.03
C PHE A 57 41.45 60.25 58.53
N ILE A 58 40.80 61.20 59.21
CA ILE A 58 39.48 61.68 58.80
C ILE A 58 39.58 62.64 57.61
N ASN A 59 40.52 63.59 57.63
CA ASN A 59 40.71 64.56 56.55
C ASN A 59 41.05 63.93 55.20
N THR A 60 41.82 62.85 55.23
CA THR A 60 42.28 62.15 54.02
C THR A 60 41.34 61.01 53.61
N GLY A 61 40.56 60.46 54.55
CA GLY A 61 39.74 59.27 54.33
C GLY A 61 38.25 59.51 54.06
N PHE A 62 37.70 60.68 54.43
CA PHE A 62 36.25 60.93 54.38
C PHE A 62 35.91 62.31 53.78
N GLN A 63 34.96 62.35 52.84
CA GLN A 63 34.33 63.60 52.38
C GLN A 63 33.14 63.94 53.30
N THR A 64 33.38 64.65 54.39
CA THR A 64 32.31 65.08 55.32
C THR A 64 32.45 66.55 55.74
N ASP A 65 31.33 67.16 56.12
CA ASP A 65 31.19 68.53 56.64
C ASP A 65 31.65 68.66 58.11
N SER A 66 32.08 69.86 58.51
CA SER A 66 32.93 70.08 59.70
C SER A 66 32.33 69.59 61.03
N ARG A 67 31.00 69.65 61.23
CA ARG A 67 30.34 69.21 62.47
C ARG A 67 30.37 67.68 62.65
N SER A 68 30.34 66.94 61.53
CA SER A 68 30.41 65.47 61.53
C SER A 68 31.84 64.98 61.72
N ARG A 69 32.85 65.77 61.31
CA ARG A 69 34.28 65.42 61.48
C ARG A 69 34.69 65.33 62.95
N ASP A 70 34.34 66.31 63.77
CA ASP A 70 34.72 66.30 65.19
C ASP A 70 34.16 65.07 65.92
N THR A 71 32.96 64.65 65.54
CA THR A 71 32.31 63.45 66.08
C THR A 71 33.01 62.17 65.62
N LEU A 72 33.40 62.09 64.34
CA LEU A 72 34.16 60.95 63.79
C LEU A 72 35.56 60.83 64.40
N ILE A 73 36.26 61.96 64.60
CA ILE A 73 37.57 61.99 65.27
C ILE A 73 37.43 61.50 66.71
N ALA A 74 36.42 61.99 67.44
CA ALA A 74 36.15 61.54 68.81
C ALA A 74 35.85 60.03 68.87
N SER A 75 35.05 59.52 67.93
CA SER A 75 34.73 58.09 67.83
C SER A 75 35.96 57.25 67.50
N LEU A 76 36.79 57.67 66.54
CA LEU A 76 38.02 56.96 66.17
C LEU A 76 38.98 56.87 67.35
N LEU A 77 39.14 57.96 68.11
CA LEU A 77 39.97 57.99 69.31
C LEU A 77 39.41 57.09 70.41
N ALA A 78 38.09 57.07 70.62
CA ALA A 78 37.44 56.17 71.56
C ALA A 78 37.67 54.70 71.17
N ASN A 79 37.52 54.37 69.89
CA ASN A 79 37.71 53.02 69.34
C ASN A 79 39.17 52.56 69.49
N CYS A 80 40.16 53.42 69.21
CA CYS A 80 41.58 53.10 69.40
C CYS A 80 41.96 52.84 70.86
N ARG A 81 41.29 53.51 71.80
CA ARG A 81 41.56 53.39 73.25
C ARG A 81 40.87 52.19 73.89
N HIS A 82 39.87 51.61 73.22
CA HIS A 82 39.15 50.44 73.71
C HIS A 82 39.93 49.16 73.39
N ASP A 83 40.23 48.37 74.43
CA ASP A 83 41.01 47.15 74.27
C ASP A 83 40.22 46.07 73.52
N GLY A 84 40.84 45.46 72.51
CA GLY A 84 40.23 44.44 71.67
C GLY A 84 39.16 44.95 70.71
N HIS A 85 39.04 46.26 70.49
CA HIS A 85 38.07 46.80 69.54
C HIS A 85 38.37 46.35 68.11
N CYS A 86 37.34 45.89 67.40
CA CYS A 86 37.43 45.57 65.99
C CYS A 86 36.28 46.20 65.21
N GLU A 87 36.56 46.67 64.00
CA GLU A 87 35.58 47.27 63.11
C GLU A 87 35.93 47.01 61.64
N VAL A 88 34.92 47.10 60.77
CA VAL A 88 35.12 47.13 59.32
C VAL A 88 34.86 48.54 58.85
N ARG A 89 35.82 49.12 58.14
CA ARG A 89 35.76 50.50 57.64
C ARG A 89 35.93 50.54 56.14
N GLN A 90 35.01 51.22 55.45
CA GLN A 90 35.17 51.55 54.04
C GLN A 90 36.08 52.77 53.90
N LEU A 91 37.12 52.66 53.08
CA LEU A 91 38.04 53.74 52.73
C LEU A 91 38.23 53.77 51.21
N HIS A 92 37.60 54.72 50.53
CA HIS A 92 37.55 54.77 49.05
C HIS A 92 37.11 53.41 48.47
N GLU A 93 37.94 52.78 47.62
CA GLU A 93 37.68 51.47 47.00
C GLU A 93 38.08 50.27 47.88
N ARG A 94 38.61 50.51 49.10
CA ARG A 94 39.06 49.44 50.00
C ARG A 94 38.14 49.25 51.18
N ARG A 95 37.94 48.00 51.57
CA ARG A 95 37.29 47.63 52.83
C ARG A 95 38.34 47.10 53.79
N LEU A 96 38.54 47.80 54.90
CA LEU A 96 39.59 47.49 55.86
C LEU A 96 38.98 46.90 57.14
N PHE A 97 39.49 45.76 57.59
CA PHE A 97 39.25 45.25 58.93
C PHE A 97 40.30 45.82 59.87
N ILE A 98 39.87 46.62 60.85
CA ILE A 98 40.72 47.34 61.78
C ILE A 98 40.56 46.71 63.16
N GLN A 99 41.68 46.46 63.83
CA GLN A 99 41.74 45.91 65.17
C GLN A 99 42.69 46.74 66.03
N HIS A 100 42.26 47.11 67.23
CA HIS A 100 43.06 47.82 68.23
C HIS A 100 43.29 46.94 69.45
N GLN A 101 44.52 46.89 69.94
CA GLN A 101 44.89 46.09 71.10
C GLN A 101 45.82 46.87 72.04
N ARG A 102 45.56 46.79 73.35
CA ARG A 102 46.45 47.36 74.37
C ARG A 102 47.65 46.44 74.61
N THR A 103 48.81 47.05 74.74
CA THR A 103 50.04 46.35 75.17
C THR A 103 50.17 46.37 76.69
N ALA A 104 50.95 45.44 77.24
CA ALA A 104 51.11 45.28 78.70
C ALA A 104 51.70 46.51 79.39
N ASP A 105 52.46 47.33 78.66
CA ASP A 105 53.06 48.60 79.07
C ASP A 105 52.15 49.82 78.85
N GLY A 106 50.91 49.60 78.37
CA GLY A 106 49.89 50.64 78.21
C GLY A 106 49.86 51.31 76.83
N GLY A 107 50.72 50.91 75.89
CA GLY A 107 50.66 51.36 74.49
C GLY A 107 49.48 50.75 73.70
N ILE A 108 49.31 51.17 72.44
CA ILE A 108 48.24 50.73 71.53
C ILE A 108 48.86 50.17 70.24
N ILE A 109 48.47 48.96 69.85
CA ILE A 109 48.75 48.40 68.52
C ILE A 109 47.47 48.47 67.70
N SER A 110 47.55 49.08 66.52
CA SER A 110 46.46 49.13 65.53
C SER A 110 46.86 48.32 64.29
N LEU A 111 46.09 47.29 63.97
CA LEU A 111 46.27 46.43 62.81
C LEU A 111 45.13 46.65 61.82
N HIS A 112 45.44 46.96 60.57
CA HIS A 112 44.48 47.28 59.53
C HIS A 112 44.73 46.32 58.35
N THR A 113 43.76 45.46 58.03
CA THR A 113 43.88 44.43 56.97
C THR A 113 42.91 44.73 55.83
N ASP A 114 43.38 44.66 54.58
CA ASP A 114 42.51 44.83 53.41
C ASP A 114 41.71 43.54 53.15
N ILE A 115 40.39 43.62 53.31
CA ILE A 115 39.44 42.51 53.13
C ILE A 115 38.58 42.67 51.88
N THR A 116 38.91 43.62 50.98
CA THR A 116 38.09 43.97 49.81
C THR A 116 37.78 42.76 48.93
N ALA A 117 38.80 41.94 48.61
CA ALA A 117 38.62 40.77 47.76
C ALA A 117 37.69 39.71 48.40
N LEU A 118 37.84 39.48 49.72
CA LEU A 118 37.02 38.52 50.46
C LEU A 118 35.56 38.97 50.52
N ASP A 119 35.34 40.25 50.85
CA ASP A 119 34.00 40.83 50.93
C ASP A 119 33.30 40.85 49.57
N THR A 120 34.04 41.14 48.49
CA THR A 120 33.50 41.13 47.12
C THR A 120 33.04 39.72 46.74
N VAL A 121 33.84 38.69 47.04
CA VAL A 121 33.47 37.28 46.75
C VAL A 121 32.23 36.87 47.55
N GLN A 122 32.18 37.21 48.85
CA GLN A 122 31.02 36.89 49.70
C GLN A 122 29.75 37.60 49.24
N SER A 123 29.82 38.91 48.98
CA SER A 123 28.69 39.71 48.51
C SER A 123 28.18 39.25 47.15
N THR A 124 29.09 38.96 46.21
CA THR A 124 28.72 38.45 44.87
C THR A 124 28.04 37.09 44.96
N ARG A 125 28.54 36.20 45.82
CA ARG A 125 27.92 34.89 46.05
C ARG A 125 26.52 35.02 46.64
N GLN A 126 26.32 35.95 47.59
CA GLN A 126 25.02 36.21 48.18
C GLN A 126 24.04 36.75 47.13
N LEU A 127 24.47 37.71 46.32
CA LEU A 127 23.65 38.29 45.25
C LEU A 127 23.24 37.25 44.21
N LEU A 128 24.16 36.41 43.75
CA LEU A 128 23.83 35.31 42.83
C LEU A 128 22.89 34.28 43.44
N HIS A 129 22.99 34.02 44.74
CA HIS A 129 22.07 33.13 45.45
C HIS A 129 20.66 33.71 45.53
N ASP A 130 20.55 34.99 45.88
CA ASP A 130 19.28 35.69 45.99
C ASP A 130 18.60 35.83 44.61
N ASP A 131 19.37 36.18 43.57
CA ASP A 131 18.89 36.25 42.18
C ASP A 131 18.37 34.89 41.68
N PHE A 132 19.04 33.79 42.04
CA PHE A 132 18.60 32.44 41.70
C PHE A 132 17.27 32.08 42.37
N LEU A 133 17.11 32.40 43.65
CA LEU A 133 15.86 32.16 44.38
C LEU A 133 14.71 32.98 43.79
N LEU A 134 14.94 34.27 43.52
CA LEU A 134 13.95 35.16 42.88
C LEU A 134 13.57 34.68 41.48
N ALA A 135 14.54 34.24 40.68
CA ALA A 135 14.27 33.68 39.36
C ALA A 135 13.35 32.47 39.46
N ALA A 136 13.64 31.51 40.35
CA ALA A 136 12.83 30.32 40.56
C ALA A 136 11.40 30.64 41.04
N GLU A 137 11.25 31.63 41.91
CA GLU A 137 9.94 32.09 42.38
C GLU A 137 9.13 32.76 41.27
N SER A 138 9.76 33.61 40.45
CA SER A 138 9.10 34.30 39.35
C SER A 138 8.51 33.35 38.29
N ILE A 139 9.18 32.22 38.03
CA ILE A 139 8.74 31.17 37.10
C ILE A 139 7.96 30.04 37.78
N HIS A 140 7.67 30.20 39.09
CA HIS A 140 6.88 29.27 39.90
C HIS A 140 7.45 27.84 39.89
N ILE A 141 8.77 27.72 39.93
CA ILE A 141 9.47 26.45 40.09
C ILE A 141 9.76 26.23 41.57
N GLY A 142 9.20 25.17 42.13
CA GLY A 142 9.55 24.73 43.47
C GLY A 142 10.97 24.18 43.48
N ILE A 143 11.80 24.64 44.40
CA ILE A 143 13.14 24.11 44.65
C ILE A 143 13.11 23.33 45.95
N TRP A 144 13.72 22.16 45.94
CA TRP A 144 13.89 21.33 47.12
C TRP A 144 15.35 20.90 47.27
N ASP A 145 15.88 20.92 48.49
CA ASP A 145 17.22 20.48 48.85
C ASP A 145 17.11 19.56 50.07
N TRP A 146 17.40 18.29 49.87
CA TRP A 146 17.26 17.26 50.87
C TRP A 146 18.62 16.74 51.30
N GLN A 147 18.92 16.95 52.57
CA GLN A 147 20.06 16.36 53.25
C GLN A 147 19.61 15.03 53.86
N VAL A 148 19.95 13.93 53.18
CA VAL A 148 19.41 12.58 53.47
C VAL A 148 19.87 12.07 54.83
N THR A 149 21.10 12.39 55.23
CA THR A 149 21.70 11.91 56.49
C THR A 149 21.04 12.51 57.74
N THR A 150 20.63 13.78 57.67
CA THR A 150 19.95 14.50 58.76
C THR A 150 18.43 14.54 58.60
N ASP A 151 17.91 14.03 57.48
CA ASP A 151 16.51 14.13 57.04
C ASP A 151 15.96 15.57 57.02
N ILE A 152 16.83 16.55 56.72
CA ILE A 152 16.45 17.96 56.61
C ILE A 152 16.13 18.28 55.16
N LEU A 153 14.88 18.67 54.91
CA LEU A 153 14.38 19.10 53.60
C LEU A 153 14.12 20.60 53.61
N HIS A 154 14.88 21.33 52.82
CA HIS A 154 14.67 22.75 52.55
C HIS A 154 13.82 22.94 51.30
N LEU A 155 12.82 23.81 51.39
CA LEU A 155 11.90 24.15 50.31
C LEU A 155 11.89 25.66 50.12
N ASN A 156 11.85 26.13 48.88
CA ASN A 156 11.60 27.55 48.60
C ASN A 156 10.11 27.88 48.69
N ASP A 157 9.77 29.18 48.67
CA ASP A 157 8.38 29.62 48.79
C ASP A 157 7.54 29.21 47.58
N ALA A 158 8.13 29.13 46.38
CA ALA A 158 7.45 28.63 45.19
C ALA A 158 6.94 27.19 45.36
N PHE A 159 7.74 26.31 45.98
CA PHE A 159 7.35 24.91 46.23
C PHE A 159 6.11 24.84 47.12
N LEU A 160 6.10 25.62 48.21
CA LEU A 160 4.98 25.67 49.15
C LEU A 160 3.73 26.30 48.50
N ASN A 161 3.91 27.37 47.72
CA ASN A 161 2.84 28.04 46.99
C ASN A 161 2.18 27.12 45.94
N LEU A 162 2.96 26.31 45.21
CA LEU A 162 2.43 25.31 44.27
C LEU A 162 1.49 24.30 44.96
N LEU A 163 1.70 24.04 46.26
CA LEU A 163 0.91 23.11 47.05
C LEU A 163 -0.17 23.77 47.90
N GLY A 164 -0.20 25.11 47.91
CA GLY A 164 -1.11 25.90 48.74
C GLY A 164 -0.78 25.82 50.24
N GLU A 165 0.44 25.44 50.60
CA GLU A 165 0.88 25.34 51.99
C GLU A 165 1.50 26.66 52.47
N PRO A 166 1.10 27.20 53.64
CA PRO A 166 1.74 28.37 54.22
C PRO A 166 3.09 27.99 54.84
N ARG A 167 4.05 28.92 54.78
CA ARG A 167 5.36 28.77 55.42
C ARG A 167 5.24 28.81 56.95
N SER A 168 4.91 27.66 57.53
CA SER A 168 4.75 27.47 58.97
C SER A 168 6.02 26.96 59.66
N GLN A 169 6.93 26.33 58.91
CA GLN A 169 8.17 25.74 59.40
C GLN A 169 9.33 26.08 58.43
N LEU A 170 10.54 26.23 58.97
CA LEU A 170 11.75 26.53 58.19
C LEU A 170 12.39 25.28 57.58
N GLN A 171 12.08 24.11 58.12
CA GLN A 171 12.63 22.82 57.71
C GLN A 171 11.52 21.77 57.69
N HIS A 172 11.54 20.95 56.66
CA HIS A 172 10.65 19.80 56.47
C HIS A 172 11.46 18.50 56.52
N THR A 173 10.79 17.37 56.40
CA THR A 173 11.42 16.04 56.35
C THR A 173 11.01 15.29 55.09
N SER A 174 11.71 14.22 54.75
CA SER A 174 11.31 13.32 53.65
C SER A 174 9.88 12.78 53.81
N ARG A 175 9.45 12.56 55.07
CA ARG A 175 8.08 12.12 55.38
C ARG A 175 7.02 13.11 54.92
N PHE A 176 7.29 14.42 55.02
CA PHE A 176 6.39 15.45 54.52
C PHE A 176 6.21 15.33 53.00
N LEU A 177 7.31 15.27 52.25
CA LEU A 177 7.28 15.13 50.79
C LEU A 177 6.55 13.85 50.37
N LEU A 178 6.89 12.70 50.96
CA LEU A 178 6.26 11.41 50.64
C LEU A 178 4.77 11.37 50.98
N SER A 179 4.32 12.11 51.99
CA SER A 179 2.90 12.19 52.36
C SER A 179 2.04 12.88 51.30
N LEU A 180 2.64 13.82 50.56
CA LEU A 180 1.97 14.56 49.50
C LEU A 180 1.89 13.76 48.19
N ILE A 181 2.80 12.81 47.98
CA ILE A 181 2.84 12.00 46.75
C ILE A 181 1.80 10.89 46.82
N HIS A 182 1.07 10.71 45.72
CA HIS A 182 0.07 9.66 45.56
C HIS A 182 0.68 8.27 45.84
N PRO A 183 0.02 7.38 46.60
CA PRO A 183 0.59 6.10 47.01
C PRO A 183 1.16 5.25 45.86
N GLU A 184 0.47 5.21 44.71
CA GLU A 184 0.90 4.47 43.52
C GLU A 184 2.19 5.02 42.87
N ASP A 185 2.49 6.31 43.06
CA ASP A 185 3.61 6.98 42.39
C ASP A 185 4.90 6.98 43.23
N ARG A 186 4.81 6.55 44.51
CA ARG A 186 5.95 6.54 45.44
C ARG A 186 7.06 5.57 45.02
N ASP A 187 6.67 4.39 44.52
CA ASP A 187 7.64 3.40 44.02
C ASP A 187 8.33 3.89 42.75
N LEU A 188 7.64 4.66 41.91
CA LEU A 188 8.20 5.26 40.70
C LEU A 188 9.32 6.24 41.05
N LEU A 189 9.10 7.12 42.04
CA LEU A 189 10.13 8.03 42.56
C LEU A 189 11.32 7.27 43.14
N LYS A 190 11.07 6.28 44.01
CA LYS A 190 12.13 5.48 44.65
C LYS A 190 13.00 4.77 43.60
N ASN A 191 12.38 4.18 42.58
CA ASN A 191 13.10 3.52 41.50
C ASN A 191 13.89 4.50 40.62
N ALA A 192 13.35 5.70 40.37
CA ALA A 192 14.06 6.75 39.64
C ALA A 192 15.34 7.18 40.38
N MET A 193 15.25 7.41 41.68
CA MET A 193 16.40 7.75 42.53
C MET A 193 17.46 6.63 42.58
N GLN A 194 17.03 5.38 42.75
CA GLN A 194 17.94 4.23 42.78
C GLN A 194 18.67 4.01 41.45
N ARG A 195 18.00 4.24 40.31
CA ARG A 195 18.64 4.20 39.00
C ARG A 195 19.70 5.28 38.86
N ALA A 196 19.36 6.54 39.19
CA ALA A 196 20.30 7.65 39.10
C ALA A 196 21.55 7.44 39.97
N SER A 197 21.43 6.81 41.15
CA SER A 197 22.57 6.47 42.01
C SER A 197 23.56 5.47 41.40
N LYS A 198 23.18 4.74 40.34
CA LYS A 198 24.04 3.74 39.66
C LYS A 198 24.70 4.26 38.39
N HIS A 199 24.30 5.43 37.89
CA HIS A 199 24.77 5.99 36.62
C HIS A 199 25.84 7.07 36.83
N GLN A 200 26.69 7.29 35.81
CA GLN A 200 27.69 8.38 35.79
C GLN A 200 27.06 9.79 35.74
N MET A 201 25.76 9.89 35.43
CA MET A 201 24.97 11.13 35.53
C MET A 201 23.92 10.98 36.65
N PRO A 202 24.05 11.70 37.77
CA PRO A 202 23.22 11.52 38.96
C PRO A 202 21.87 12.29 38.92
N VAL A 203 21.23 12.39 37.76
CA VAL A 203 19.96 13.13 37.60
C VAL A 203 18.81 12.15 37.39
N PHE A 204 17.65 12.42 37.99
CA PHE A 204 16.41 11.71 37.74
C PHE A 204 15.26 12.68 37.54
N GLU A 205 14.28 12.24 36.76
CA GLU A 205 13.02 12.93 36.54
C GLU A 205 11.86 11.94 36.66
N CYS A 206 10.77 12.39 37.23
CA CYS A 206 9.53 11.62 37.30
C CYS A 206 8.30 12.53 37.31
N GLU A 207 7.29 12.12 36.55
CA GLU A 207 5.96 12.71 36.62
C GLU A 207 5.16 11.98 37.70
N ILE A 208 4.70 12.71 38.70
CA ILE A 208 4.01 12.14 39.87
C ILE A 208 2.80 13.00 40.22
N ARG A 209 1.79 12.38 40.83
CA ARG A 209 0.64 13.08 41.38
C ARG A 209 0.94 13.55 42.80
N VAL A 210 0.81 14.84 43.04
CA VAL A 210 1.04 15.47 44.34
C VAL A 210 -0.26 16.11 44.83
N GLN A 211 -0.58 15.90 46.10
CA GLN A 211 -1.80 16.42 46.71
C GLN A 211 -1.61 17.90 47.07
N HIS A 212 -2.49 18.74 46.53
CA HIS A 212 -2.63 20.14 46.93
C HIS A 212 -3.43 20.21 48.24
N ARG A 213 -3.23 21.26 49.05
CA ARG A 213 -3.93 21.47 50.33
C ARG A 213 -5.46 21.46 50.22
N SER A 214 -6.00 21.82 49.06
CA SER A 214 -7.45 21.75 48.75
C SER A 214 -7.99 20.32 48.58
N GLY A 215 -7.12 19.30 48.58
CA GLY A 215 -7.46 17.90 48.33
C GLY A 215 -7.40 17.47 46.86
N LYS A 216 -7.15 18.40 45.92
CA LYS A 216 -6.97 18.09 44.49
C LYS A 216 -5.60 17.44 44.26
N TRP A 217 -5.55 16.45 43.36
CA TRP A 217 -4.30 15.93 42.82
C TRP A 217 -3.81 16.79 41.65
N LEU A 218 -2.55 17.21 41.72
CA LEU A 218 -1.86 17.94 40.66
C LEU A 218 -0.80 17.04 40.05
N TRP A 219 -0.63 17.11 38.73
CA TRP A 219 0.47 16.43 38.06
C TRP A 219 1.71 17.30 38.16
N MET A 220 2.76 16.78 38.78
CA MET A 220 4.01 17.49 38.98
C MET A 220 5.16 16.74 38.32
N LEU A 221 6.04 17.48 37.65
CA LEU A 221 7.35 16.98 37.24
C LEU A 221 8.32 17.24 38.39
N LEU A 222 8.75 16.17 39.04
CA LEU A 222 9.82 16.21 40.05
C LEU A 222 11.13 15.82 39.38
N SER A 223 12.11 16.71 39.45
CA SER A 223 13.48 16.47 38.96
C SER A 223 14.44 16.56 40.14
N GLY A 224 15.47 15.73 40.17
CA GLY A 224 16.47 15.74 41.24
C GLY A 224 17.86 15.34 40.76
N GLN A 225 18.88 15.92 41.38
CA GLN A 225 20.29 15.65 41.14
C GLN A 225 20.97 15.26 42.46
N ILE A 226 21.77 14.19 42.44
CA ILE A 226 22.61 13.81 43.58
C ILE A 226 23.86 14.68 43.60
N ILE A 227 24.03 15.43 44.69
CA ILE A 227 25.14 16.37 44.90
C ILE A 227 26.29 15.73 45.65
N ALA A 228 25.98 14.83 46.59
CA ALA A 228 26.97 14.13 47.40
C ALA A 228 26.55 12.68 47.64
N LEU A 229 27.55 11.80 47.63
CA LEU A 229 27.45 10.40 48.01
C LEU A 229 28.36 10.16 49.21
N THR A 230 27.94 9.29 50.13
CA THR A 230 28.79 8.81 51.23
C THR A 230 29.92 7.92 50.69
N VAL A 231 30.91 7.65 51.53
CA VAL A 231 32.02 6.73 51.21
C VAL A 231 31.52 5.30 50.90
N THR A 232 30.33 4.93 51.41
CA THR A 232 29.67 3.64 51.13
C THR A 232 28.81 3.66 49.86
N GLY A 233 28.75 4.79 49.15
CA GLY A 233 27.98 4.94 47.91
C GLY A 233 26.49 5.23 48.12
N GLU A 234 26.09 5.62 49.34
CA GLU A 234 24.71 6.02 49.63
C GLU A 234 24.50 7.52 49.35
N ILE A 235 23.26 7.91 49.07
CA ILE A 235 22.93 9.31 48.77
C ILE A 235 23.00 10.14 50.05
N GLU A 236 23.83 11.20 50.04
CA GLU A 236 23.98 12.11 51.18
C GLU A 236 23.17 13.40 51.01
N ARG A 237 23.16 13.96 49.79
CA ARG A 237 22.44 15.20 49.48
C ARG A 237 21.86 15.19 48.08
N LEU A 238 20.64 15.66 47.96
CA LEU A 238 19.87 15.81 46.73
C LEU A 238 19.37 17.23 46.59
N ILE A 239 19.42 17.78 45.39
CA ILE A 239 18.73 19.04 45.06
C ILE A 239 17.87 18.85 43.83
N GLY A 240 16.77 19.55 43.73
CA GLY A 240 15.88 19.37 42.61
C GLY A 240 14.81 20.42 42.48
N THR A 241 13.96 20.21 41.47
CA THR A 241 12.86 21.08 41.12
C THR A 241 11.53 20.34 41.11
N LEU A 242 10.45 21.09 41.32
CA LEU A 242 9.07 20.65 41.19
C LEU A 242 8.32 21.65 40.29
N GLN A 243 7.72 21.14 39.22
CA GLN A 243 6.95 21.94 38.26
C GLN A 243 5.54 21.39 38.09
N ASP A 244 4.53 22.27 38.05
CA ASP A 244 3.16 21.87 37.72
C ASP A 244 3.02 21.63 36.21
N ILE A 245 2.71 20.39 35.84
CA ILE A 245 2.48 19.94 34.47
C ILE A 245 1.02 19.53 34.23
N THR A 246 0.10 19.92 35.13
CA THR A 246 -1.33 19.55 35.06
C THR A 246 -1.97 19.98 33.74
N ARG A 247 -1.76 21.23 33.31
CA ARG A 247 -2.29 21.72 32.02
C ARG A 247 -1.73 20.94 30.82
N ARG A 248 -0.46 20.53 30.88
CA ARG A 248 0.17 19.71 29.83
C ARG A 248 -0.51 18.34 29.75
N LYS A 249 -0.72 17.70 30.90
CA LYS A 249 -1.39 16.38 30.98
C LYS A 249 -2.86 16.44 30.56
N GLU A 250 -3.59 17.48 30.95
CA GLU A 250 -4.98 17.68 30.51
C GLU A 250 -5.06 17.85 28.99
N ALA A 251 -4.18 18.64 28.38
CA ALA A 251 -4.12 18.82 26.93
C ALA A 251 -3.74 17.53 26.19
N GLU A 252 -2.77 16.77 26.71
CA GLU A 252 -2.37 15.46 26.16
C GLU A 252 -3.54 14.48 26.16
N LEU A 253 -4.30 14.43 27.25
CA LEU A 253 -5.45 13.52 27.41
C LEU A 253 -6.60 13.91 26.48
N ILE A 254 -6.96 15.19 26.40
CA ILE A 254 -7.97 15.71 25.46
C ILE A 254 -7.58 15.38 24.02
N SER A 255 -6.32 15.60 23.63
CA SER A 255 -5.84 15.31 22.29
C SER A 255 -5.92 13.82 21.97
N ARG A 256 -5.58 12.95 22.92
CA ARG A 256 -5.65 11.50 22.76
C ARG A 256 -7.09 11.02 22.62
N ASP A 257 -7.99 11.54 23.44
CA ASP A 257 -9.40 11.16 23.42
C ASP A 257 -10.09 11.63 22.13
N ALA A 258 -9.78 12.84 21.65
CA ALA A 258 -10.25 13.34 20.35
C ALA A 258 -9.77 12.46 19.19
N ALA A 259 -8.49 12.05 19.20
CA ALA A 259 -7.94 11.15 18.17
C ALA A 259 -8.59 9.76 18.20
N ASN A 260 -8.86 9.22 19.40
CA ASN A 260 -9.54 7.94 19.56
C ASN A 260 -11.01 8.01 19.09
N ALA A 261 -11.72 9.08 19.43
CA ALA A 261 -13.10 9.31 18.98
C ALA A 261 -13.19 9.43 17.45
N ALA A 262 -12.27 10.18 16.83
CA ALA A 262 -12.20 10.30 15.37
C ALA A 262 -11.94 8.95 14.69
N ARG A 263 -11.04 8.13 15.25
CA ARG A 263 -10.74 6.79 14.71
C ARG A 263 -11.94 5.85 14.83
N ALA A 264 -12.57 5.80 16.00
CA ALA A 264 -13.76 4.99 16.23
C ALA A 264 -14.92 5.39 15.30
N ALA A 265 -15.12 6.69 15.06
CA ALA A 265 -16.11 7.16 14.10
C ALA A 265 -15.83 6.69 12.67
N ASN A 266 -14.56 6.70 12.25
CA ASN A 266 -14.17 6.28 10.90
C ASN A 266 -14.30 4.75 10.71
N GLU A 267 -13.96 3.97 11.73
CA GLU A 267 -14.16 2.52 11.75
C GLU A 267 -15.65 2.17 11.70
N ALA A 268 -16.49 2.85 12.48
CA ALA A 268 -17.94 2.67 12.47
C ALA A 268 -18.55 3.04 11.11
N LYS A 269 -18.13 4.16 10.50
CA LYS A 269 -18.53 4.56 9.14
C LYS A 269 -18.20 3.48 8.11
N SER A 270 -16.99 2.92 8.19
CA SER A 270 -16.54 1.85 7.28
C SER A 270 -17.34 0.56 7.45
N ALA A 271 -17.59 0.14 8.69
CA ALA A 271 -18.38 -1.06 8.99
C ALA A 271 -19.84 -0.90 8.55
N PHE A 272 -20.43 0.28 8.76
CA PHE A 272 -21.78 0.59 8.29
C PHE A 272 -21.89 0.46 6.77
N LEU A 273 -20.94 1.03 6.02
CA LEU A 273 -20.96 0.96 4.55
C LEU A 273 -20.75 -0.47 4.03
N ALA A 274 -19.88 -1.26 4.66
CA ALA A 274 -19.71 -2.67 4.31
C ALA A 274 -21.01 -3.46 4.50
N ASN A 275 -21.69 -3.29 5.64
CA ASN A 275 -22.96 -3.96 5.91
C ASN A 275 -24.07 -3.52 4.94
N MET A 276 -24.18 -2.21 4.69
CA MET A 276 -25.16 -1.66 3.74
C MET A 276 -24.96 -2.20 2.32
N SER A 277 -23.72 -2.39 1.86
CA SER A 277 -23.50 -3.01 0.56
C SER A 277 -24.07 -4.43 0.48
N HIS A 278 -23.86 -5.26 1.51
CA HIS A 278 -24.44 -6.60 1.53
C HIS A 278 -25.98 -6.56 1.56
N GLU A 279 -26.58 -5.67 2.35
CA GLU A 279 -28.03 -5.53 2.43
C GLU A 279 -28.66 -4.99 1.13
N ILE A 280 -27.92 -4.23 0.32
CA ILE A 280 -28.40 -3.78 -1.00
C ILE A 280 -28.10 -4.81 -2.09
N ARG A 281 -26.95 -5.49 -2.04
CA ARG A 281 -26.53 -6.47 -3.06
C ARG A 281 -27.48 -7.67 -3.14
N THR A 282 -27.95 -8.17 -1.99
CA THR A 282 -28.85 -9.33 -1.95
C THR A 282 -30.18 -9.11 -2.70
N PRO A 283 -30.98 -8.06 -2.43
CA PRO A 283 -32.19 -7.81 -3.20
C PRO A 283 -31.89 -7.46 -4.67
N MET A 284 -30.79 -6.76 -4.96
CA MET A 284 -30.39 -6.43 -6.33
C MET A 284 -30.04 -7.66 -7.16
N ASN A 285 -29.33 -8.63 -6.58
CA ASN A 285 -29.05 -9.90 -7.24
C ASN A 285 -30.34 -10.70 -7.49
N GLY A 286 -31.31 -10.62 -6.58
CA GLY A 286 -32.65 -11.19 -6.81
C GLY A 286 -33.36 -10.54 -8.01
N ILE A 287 -33.33 -9.21 -8.13
CA ILE A 287 -33.89 -8.48 -9.28
C ILE A 287 -33.18 -8.87 -10.57
N LEU A 288 -31.85 -8.92 -10.59
CA LEU A 288 -31.07 -9.34 -11.76
C LEU A 288 -31.40 -10.78 -12.16
N GLY A 289 -31.42 -11.70 -11.20
CA GLY A 289 -31.76 -13.11 -11.43
C GLY A 289 -33.16 -13.28 -12.03
N MET A 290 -34.17 -12.64 -11.45
CA MET A 290 -35.55 -12.69 -11.97
C MET A 290 -35.67 -12.04 -13.35
N THR A 291 -34.97 -10.93 -13.57
CA THR A 291 -34.97 -10.25 -14.88
C THR A 291 -34.31 -11.13 -15.95
N GLN A 292 -33.21 -11.82 -15.62
CA GLN A 292 -32.55 -12.75 -16.54
C GLN A 292 -33.45 -13.93 -16.86
N LEU A 293 -34.11 -14.51 -15.85
CA LEU A 293 -35.05 -15.61 -16.04
C LEU A 293 -36.21 -15.20 -16.96
N CYS A 294 -36.73 -13.97 -16.83
CA CYS A 294 -37.75 -13.46 -17.76
C CYS A 294 -37.19 -13.26 -19.17
N LEU A 295 -35.97 -12.72 -19.33
CA LEU A 295 -35.32 -12.52 -20.63
C LEU A 295 -35.10 -13.85 -21.38
N ASP A 296 -34.92 -14.95 -20.65
CA ASP A 296 -34.76 -16.31 -21.17
C ASP A 296 -36.10 -16.98 -21.58
N THR A 297 -37.26 -16.37 -21.31
CA THR A 297 -38.58 -16.85 -21.77
C THR A 297 -38.98 -16.30 -23.15
N GLU A 298 -40.07 -16.83 -23.73
CA GLU A 298 -40.70 -16.22 -24.90
C GLU A 298 -41.30 -14.85 -24.53
N LEU A 299 -40.67 -13.80 -25.02
CA LEU A 299 -41.06 -12.41 -24.80
C LEU A 299 -41.34 -11.74 -26.15
N ASN A 300 -42.27 -10.79 -26.15
CA ASN A 300 -42.37 -9.86 -27.27
C ASN A 300 -41.23 -8.81 -27.21
N GLY A 301 -40.98 -8.10 -28.32
CA GLY A 301 -39.87 -7.16 -28.43
C GLY A 301 -39.87 -6.06 -27.36
N GLU A 302 -41.06 -5.54 -27.03
CA GLU A 302 -41.25 -4.47 -26.03
C GLU A 302 -40.95 -4.97 -24.60
N GLN A 303 -41.38 -6.18 -24.25
CA GLN A 303 -41.07 -6.84 -22.96
C GLN A 303 -39.57 -7.11 -22.81
N ARG A 304 -38.91 -7.56 -23.88
CA ARG A 304 -37.46 -7.78 -23.90
C ARG A 304 -36.70 -6.47 -23.71
N GLU A 305 -37.12 -5.38 -24.35
CA GLU A 305 -36.56 -4.05 -24.12
C GLU A 305 -36.74 -3.59 -22.67
N TYR A 306 -37.93 -3.72 -22.08
CA TYR A 306 -38.17 -3.35 -20.68
C TYR A 306 -37.30 -4.12 -19.70
N LEU A 307 -37.16 -5.44 -19.88
CA LEU A 307 -36.34 -6.26 -19.01
C LEU A 307 -34.84 -5.98 -19.21
N THR A 308 -34.40 -5.72 -20.45
CA THR A 308 -33.01 -5.28 -20.72
C THR A 308 -32.71 -3.94 -20.05
N LEU A 309 -33.69 -3.03 -20.02
CA LEU A 309 -33.57 -1.76 -19.31
C LEU A 309 -33.51 -1.94 -17.78
N VAL A 310 -34.32 -2.83 -17.21
CA VAL A 310 -34.25 -3.18 -15.78
C VAL A 310 -32.89 -3.78 -15.44
N MET A 311 -32.40 -4.71 -16.27
CA MET A 311 -31.09 -5.37 -16.10
C MET A 311 -29.95 -4.35 -16.06
N SER A 312 -29.86 -3.50 -17.08
CA SER A 312 -28.82 -2.47 -17.17
C SER A 312 -28.90 -1.44 -16.04
N SER A 313 -30.10 -1.07 -15.61
CA SER A 313 -30.32 -0.16 -14.48
C SER A 313 -29.85 -0.78 -13.14
N ALA A 314 -30.14 -2.07 -12.96
CA ALA A 314 -29.75 -2.80 -11.76
C ALA A 314 -28.23 -3.02 -11.68
N GLN A 315 -27.58 -3.35 -12.80
CA GLN A 315 -26.12 -3.42 -12.92
C GLN A 315 -25.46 -2.07 -12.65
N SER A 316 -26.04 -0.99 -13.18
CA SER A 316 -25.57 0.37 -12.91
C SER A 316 -25.61 0.70 -11.41
N LEU A 317 -26.70 0.37 -10.71
CA LEU A 317 -26.81 0.61 -9.28
C LEU A 317 -25.78 -0.18 -8.45
N LEU A 318 -25.50 -1.43 -8.83
CA LEU A 318 -24.44 -2.21 -8.17
C LEU A 318 -23.07 -1.58 -8.35
N HIS A 319 -22.74 -1.10 -9.55
CA HIS A 319 -21.50 -0.36 -9.79
C HIS A 319 -21.39 0.91 -8.92
N ILE A 320 -22.50 1.65 -8.74
CA ILE A 320 -22.52 2.82 -7.84
C ILE A 320 -22.17 2.43 -6.40
N ILE A 321 -22.70 1.30 -5.93
CA ILE A 321 -22.47 0.81 -4.57
C ILE A 321 -21.02 0.37 -4.41
N ASP A 322 -20.49 -0.36 -5.39
CA ASP A 322 -19.10 -0.80 -5.39
C ASP A 322 -18.14 0.41 -5.41
N ASP A 323 -18.43 1.46 -6.18
CA ASP A 323 -17.68 2.73 -6.16
C ASP A 323 -17.65 3.36 -4.75
N ILE A 324 -18.80 3.43 -4.07
CA ILE A 324 -18.90 4.00 -2.72
C ILE A 324 -18.07 3.17 -1.71
N LEU A 325 -18.13 1.85 -1.83
CA LEU A 325 -17.35 0.96 -0.99
C LEU A 325 -15.84 1.08 -1.23
N ASP A 326 -15.43 1.09 -2.50
CA ASP A 326 -14.02 1.24 -2.86
C ASP A 326 -13.49 2.57 -2.38
N PHE A 327 -14.24 3.67 -2.58
CA PHE A 327 -13.89 4.98 -2.03
C PHE A 327 -13.69 4.93 -0.50
N SER A 328 -14.58 4.25 0.21
CA SER A 328 -14.52 4.13 1.68
C SER A 328 -13.36 3.25 2.16
N LYS A 329 -13.07 2.15 1.46
CA LYS A 329 -11.91 1.28 1.75
C LYS A 329 -10.59 2.02 1.51
N ILE A 330 -10.52 2.83 0.46
CA ILE A 330 -9.36 3.68 0.18
C ILE A 330 -9.21 4.75 1.27
N GLU A 331 -10.28 5.45 1.66
CA GLU A 331 -10.25 6.46 2.73
C GLU A 331 -9.79 5.87 4.08
N ALA A 332 -10.15 4.61 4.35
CA ALA A 332 -9.74 3.88 5.55
C ALA A 332 -8.34 3.25 5.45
N GLY A 333 -7.65 3.34 4.31
CA GLY A 333 -6.33 2.72 4.10
C GLY A 333 -6.35 1.18 4.12
N LYS A 334 -7.49 0.55 3.80
CA LYS A 334 -7.70 -0.90 3.89
C LYS A 334 -7.46 -1.65 2.57
N ILE A 335 -7.11 -0.96 1.49
CA ILE A 335 -6.79 -1.60 0.21
C ILE A 335 -5.34 -2.10 0.25
N VAL A 336 -5.17 -3.38 -0.08
CA VAL A 336 -3.87 -4.03 -0.30
C VAL A 336 -3.70 -4.25 -1.80
N LEU A 337 -2.52 -3.93 -2.34
CA LEU A 337 -2.18 -4.17 -3.74
C LEU A 337 -1.67 -5.61 -3.91
N HIS A 338 -2.19 -6.29 -4.92
CA HIS A 338 -1.80 -7.65 -5.28
C HIS A 338 -1.13 -7.64 -6.65
N GLU A 339 0.20 -7.49 -6.64
CA GLU A 339 0.97 -7.40 -7.88
C GLU A 339 1.32 -8.79 -8.45
N GLU A 340 1.01 -9.00 -9.72
CA GLU A 340 1.32 -10.21 -10.48
C GLU A 340 1.92 -9.88 -11.85
N TYR A 341 2.61 -10.84 -12.47
CA TYR A 341 3.15 -10.65 -13.82
C TYR A 341 2.06 -10.89 -14.86
N VAL A 342 1.79 -9.87 -15.68
CA VAL A 342 0.76 -9.89 -16.73
C VAL A 342 1.34 -9.52 -18.09
N ALA A 343 0.83 -10.17 -19.14
CA ALA A 343 1.09 -9.79 -20.52
C ALA A 343 0.27 -8.53 -20.86
N LEU A 344 0.94 -7.38 -21.03
CA LEU A 344 0.25 -6.09 -21.09
C LEU A 344 -0.62 -5.92 -22.36
N ARG A 345 -0.16 -6.43 -23.50
CA ARG A 345 -0.88 -6.32 -24.78
C ARG A 345 -2.21 -7.10 -24.78
N PRO A 346 -2.25 -8.42 -24.43
CA PRO A 346 -3.50 -9.15 -24.24
C PRO A 346 -4.41 -8.52 -23.19
N PHE A 347 -3.83 -8.01 -22.09
CA PHE A 347 -4.59 -7.33 -21.05
C PHE A 347 -5.34 -6.11 -21.60
N ILE A 348 -4.67 -5.22 -22.34
CA ILE A 348 -5.29 -4.05 -22.97
C ILE A 348 -6.41 -4.46 -23.94
N GLN A 349 -6.19 -5.50 -24.75
CA GLN A 349 -7.22 -6.00 -25.65
C GLN A 349 -8.46 -6.50 -24.91
N SER A 350 -8.27 -7.18 -23.76
CA SER A 350 -9.38 -7.63 -22.92
C SER A 350 -10.24 -6.48 -22.38
N LEU A 351 -9.68 -5.27 -22.26
CA LEU A 351 -10.41 -4.06 -21.82
C LEU A 351 -11.19 -3.42 -22.96
N VAL A 352 -10.62 -3.46 -24.16
CA VAL A 352 -11.12 -2.73 -25.33
C VAL A 352 -12.22 -3.50 -26.06
N ARG A 353 -12.09 -4.82 -26.23
CA ARG A 353 -13.06 -5.64 -26.97
C ARG A 353 -14.52 -5.47 -26.50
N PRO A 354 -14.83 -5.44 -25.19
CA PRO A 354 -16.20 -5.25 -24.72
C PRO A 354 -16.81 -3.87 -25.05
N LEU A 355 -15.97 -2.85 -25.29
CA LEU A 355 -16.41 -1.48 -25.59
C LEU A 355 -16.67 -1.27 -27.09
N MET A 356 -16.18 -2.16 -27.96
CA MET A 356 -16.30 -2.02 -29.41
C MET A 356 -17.74 -1.92 -29.92
N PRO A 357 -18.72 -2.75 -29.48
CA PRO A 357 -20.09 -2.66 -29.98
C PRO A 357 -20.71 -1.28 -29.70
N LEU A 358 -20.49 -0.77 -28.48
CA LEU A 358 -21.01 0.54 -28.04
C LEU A 358 -20.32 1.71 -28.75
N ALA A 359 -19.01 1.60 -29.01
CA ALA A 359 -18.28 2.57 -29.81
C ALA A 359 -18.77 2.58 -31.27
N SER A 360 -19.03 1.40 -31.85
CA SER A 360 -19.55 1.23 -33.20
C SER A 360 -20.96 1.82 -33.35
N GLU A 361 -21.87 1.58 -32.39
CA GLU A 361 -23.20 2.20 -32.36
C GLU A 361 -23.14 3.72 -32.38
N LYS A 362 -22.14 4.31 -31.72
CA LYS A 362 -21.90 5.75 -31.70
C LYS A 362 -21.04 6.27 -32.84
N GLN A 363 -20.56 5.40 -33.75
CA GLN A 363 -19.62 5.75 -34.81
C GLN A 363 -18.35 6.43 -34.27
N ILE A 364 -17.80 5.90 -33.18
CA ILE A 364 -16.57 6.35 -32.56
C ILE A 364 -15.48 5.32 -32.86
N GLU A 365 -14.35 5.78 -33.38
CA GLU A 365 -13.16 4.95 -33.58
C GLU A 365 -12.41 4.75 -32.27
N LEU A 366 -12.01 3.51 -31.98
CA LEU A 366 -11.29 3.17 -30.77
C LEU A 366 -9.92 2.59 -31.12
N LEU A 367 -8.89 3.29 -30.71
CA LEU A 367 -7.50 3.10 -31.14
C LEU A 367 -6.64 2.69 -29.96
N VAL A 368 -5.69 1.78 -30.20
CA VAL A 368 -4.73 1.31 -29.19
C VAL A 368 -3.32 1.46 -29.75
N GLU A 369 -2.44 2.12 -28.99
CA GLU A 369 -1.03 2.31 -29.32
C GLU A 369 -0.15 1.85 -28.16
N VAL A 370 0.72 0.87 -28.38
CA VAL A 370 1.68 0.40 -27.37
C VAL A 370 3.08 0.50 -27.95
N ASP A 371 3.89 1.40 -27.38
CA ASP A 371 5.28 1.65 -27.80
C ASP A 371 6.12 0.36 -27.73
N GLU A 372 7.06 0.20 -28.68
CA GLU A 372 7.92 -0.99 -28.80
C GLU A 372 8.80 -1.22 -27.57
N ARG A 373 9.18 -0.14 -26.90
CA ARG A 373 10.03 -0.21 -25.71
C ARG A 373 9.29 -0.78 -24.51
N VAL A 374 7.97 -0.96 -24.59
CA VAL A 374 7.15 -1.53 -23.50
C VAL A 374 7.33 -3.05 -23.45
N PRO A 375 7.89 -3.59 -22.35
CA PRO A 375 7.98 -5.03 -22.10
C PRO A 375 6.64 -5.75 -22.26
N GLU A 376 6.72 -6.99 -22.74
CA GLU A 376 5.56 -7.86 -22.87
C GLU A 376 4.97 -8.22 -21.50
N MET A 377 5.83 -8.51 -20.52
CA MET A 377 5.45 -8.88 -19.16
C MET A 377 5.76 -7.76 -18.15
N MET A 378 4.73 -7.35 -17.40
CA MET A 378 4.79 -6.30 -16.38
C MET A 378 4.27 -6.82 -15.05
N ARG A 379 4.91 -6.45 -13.94
CA ARG A 379 4.39 -6.71 -12.60
C ARG A 379 3.45 -5.57 -12.18
N VAL A 380 2.16 -5.86 -12.01
CA VAL A 380 1.13 -4.87 -11.65
C VAL A 380 -0.07 -5.52 -10.98
N ASP A 381 -0.85 -4.77 -10.23
CA ASP A 381 -2.18 -5.19 -9.78
C ASP A 381 -3.18 -5.07 -10.95
N VAL A 382 -3.49 -6.21 -11.58
CA VAL A 382 -4.33 -6.30 -12.78
C VAL A 382 -5.74 -5.81 -12.51
N VAL A 383 -6.29 -6.05 -11.31
CA VAL A 383 -7.64 -5.65 -10.94
C VAL A 383 -7.73 -4.13 -10.84
N ARG A 384 -6.76 -3.49 -10.16
CA ARG A 384 -6.75 -2.02 -10.00
C ARG A 384 -6.41 -1.30 -11.30
N LEU A 385 -5.47 -1.82 -12.09
CA LEU A 385 -5.19 -1.24 -13.40
C LEU A 385 -6.40 -1.34 -14.34
N ARG A 386 -7.11 -2.48 -14.34
CA ARG A 386 -8.37 -2.67 -15.09
C ARG A 386 -9.43 -1.67 -14.67
N GLN A 387 -9.57 -1.43 -13.37
CA GLN A 387 -10.53 -0.47 -12.82
C GLN A 387 -10.23 0.96 -13.30
N VAL A 388 -8.97 1.40 -13.21
CA VAL A 388 -8.55 2.73 -13.68
C VAL A 388 -8.81 2.89 -15.18
N LEU A 389 -8.32 1.97 -16.02
CA LEU A 389 -8.43 2.07 -17.47
C LEU A 389 -9.87 1.96 -17.96
N THR A 390 -10.68 1.05 -17.40
CA THR A 390 -12.12 0.93 -17.74
C THR A 390 -12.87 2.21 -17.41
N ASN A 391 -12.59 2.84 -16.25
CA ASN A 391 -13.23 4.10 -15.89
C ASN A 391 -12.82 5.25 -16.84
N LEU A 392 -11.55 5.33 -17.23
CA LEU A 392 -11.11 6.36 -18.19
C LEU A 392 -11.71 6.15 -19.59
N LEU A 393 -11.70 4.91 -20.10
CA LEU A 393 -12.27 4.55 -21.40
C LEU A 393 -13.79 4.75 -21.46
N SER A 394 -14.51 4.33 -20.42
CA SER A 394 -15.97 4.54 -20.36
C SER A 394 -16.34 6.03 -20.26
N ASN A 395 -15.55 6.84 -19.56
CA ASN A 395 -15.73 8.29 -19.57
C ASN A 395 -15.47 8.89 -20.96
N ALA A 396 -14.38 8.51 -21.63
CA ALA A 396 -14.09 8.94 -23.00
C ALA A 396 -15.25 8.60 -23.96
N LEU A 397 -15.78 7.37 -23.88
CA LEU A 397 -16.90 6.91 -24.71
C LEU A 397 -18.23 7.59 -24.37
N LYS A 398 -18.39 8.02 -23.13
CA LYS A 398 -19.58 8.73 -22.66
C LYS A 398 -19.63 10.18 -23.16
N PHE A 399 -18.49 10.87 -23.18
CA PHE A 399 -18.38 12.29 -23.51
C PHE A 399 -17.97 12.59 -24.97
N THR A 400 -17.64 11.54 -25.73
CA THR A 400 -17.45 11.62 -27.18
C THR A 400 -18.74 11.23 -27.89
N HIS A 401 -19.16 12.07 -28.84
CA HIS A 401 -20.36 11.83 -29.64
C HIS A 401 -20.05 11.24 -31.01
N GLN A 402 -18.95 11.70 -31.61
CA GLN A 402 -18.39 11.26 -32.88
C GLN A 402 -16.89 11.58 -32.84
N GLY A 403 -16.07 10.78 -33.52
CA GLY A 403 -14.62 10.98 -33.60
C GLY A 403 -13.85 9.77 -33.09
N GLU A 404 -12.78 10.00 -32.32
CA GLU A 404 -11.85 8.94 -31.94
C GLU A 404 -11.49 8.96 -30.44
N ILE A 405 -11.17 7.77 -29.93
CA ILE A 405 -10.64 7.54 -28.58
C ILE A 405 -9.35 6.74 -28.72
N LEU A 406 -8.24 7.24 -28.16
CA LEU A 406 -6.93 6.61 -28.20
C LEU A 406 -6.49 6.18 -26.79
N LEU A 407 -6.18 4.89 -26.63
CA LEU A 407 -5.43 4.37 -25.49
C LEU A 407 -3.97 4.17 -25.88
N ALA A 408 -3.06 4.94 -25.29
CA ALA A 408 -1.64 4.86 -25.57
C ALA A 408 -0.81 4.45 -24.33
N VAL A 409 0.16 3.56 -24.52
CA VAL A 409 1.16 3.18 -23.50
C VAL A 409 2.57 3.43 -24.03
N ALA A 410 3.38 4.17 -23.28
CA ALA A 410 4.75 4.52 -23.67
C ALA A 410 5.68 4.56 -22.45
N PRO A 411 7.02 4.52 -22.64
CA PRO A 411 7.97 4.77 -21.54
C PRO A 411 7.76 6.14 -20.88
N GLY A 412 7.96 6.17 -19.57
CA GLY A 412 7.94 7.37 -18.73
C GLY A 412 9.21 8.20 -18.84
N ALA A 413 9.41 9.11 -17.88
CA ALA A 413 10.60 9.95 -17.83
C ALA A 413 11.80 9.23 -17.20
N GLN A 414 11.55 8.26 -16.33
CA GLN A 414 12.57 7.46 -15.65
C GLN A 414 12.55 6.01 -16.17
N ASP A 415 13.69 5.32 -16.07
CA ASP A 415 13.76 3.89 -16.38
C ASP A 415 12.86 3.10 -15.41
N GLY A 416 12.02 2.23 -15.97
CA GLY A 416 11.04 1.46 -15.20
C GLY A 416 9.71 2.18 -14.94
N GLU A 417 9.56 3.42 -15.39
CA GLU A 417 8.26 4.12 -15.42
C GLU A 417 7.54 3.92 -16.75
N TRP A 418 6.22 3.72 -16.68
CA TRP A 418 5.36 3.54 -17.86
C TRP A 418 4.18 4.50 -17.81
N ARG A 419 4.00 5.24 -18.89
CA ARG A 419 2.95 6.24 -19.06
C ARG A 419 1.77 5.66 -19.82
N PHE A 420 0.60 5.77 -19.21
CA PHE A 420 -0.70 5.43 -19.80
C PHE A 420 -1.44 6.72 -20.14
N ARG A 421 -2.05 6.78 -21.33
CA ARG A 421 -2.85 7.91 -21.80
C ARG A 421 -4.16 7.44 -22.40
N VAL A 422 -5.26 8.09 -22.04
CA VAL A 422 -6.55 7.94 -22.69
C VAL A 422 -6.94 9.31 -23.23
N ARG A 423 -6.99 9.44 -24.55
CA ARG A 423 -7.34 10.67 -25.25
C ARG A 423 -8.67 10.50 -25.96
N ASP A 424 -9.55 11.48 -25.85
CA ASP A 424 -10.83 11.53 -26.54
C ASP A 424 -10.96 12.83 -27.36
N SER A 425 -11.77 12.80 -28.42
CA SER A 425 -12.10 13.98 -29.24
C SER A 425 -13.47 14.59 -28.85
N GLY A 426 -13.91 14.39 -27.61
CA GLY A 426 -15.22 14.80 -27.12
C GLY A 426 -15.34 16.28 -26.74
N ILE A 427 -16.31 16.57 -25.88
CA ILE A 427 -16.67 17.95 -25.49
C ILE A 427 -15.57 18.71 -24.71
N GLY A 428 -14.54 18.02 -24.22
CA GLY A 428 -13.49 18.61 -23.40
C GLY A 428 -13.96 19.17 -22.06
N ILE A 429 -13.01 19.68 -21.27
CA ILE A 429 -13.20 20.13 -19.88
C ILE A 429 -12.59 21.53 -19.71
N PRO A 430 -13.40 22.56 -19.35
CA PRO A 430 -12.90 23.91 -19.08
C PRO A 430 -11.83 23.94 -17.99
N PRO A 431 -10.79 24.80 -18.09
CA PRO A 431 -9.67 24.86 -17.14
C PRO A 431 -10.11 25.01 -15.67
N GLU A 432 -11.12 25.83 -15.40
CA GLU A 432 -11.67 26.03 -14.05
C GLU A 432 -12.28 24.76 -13.42
N LYS A 433 -12.69 23.78 -14.23
CA LYS A 433 -13.33 22.54 -13.77
C LYS A 433 -12.36 21.36 -13.68
N GLN A 434 -11.14 21.47 -14.21
CA GLN A 434 -10.18 20.36 -14.28
C GLN A 434 -9.65 19.87 -12.93
N GLN A 435 -9.57 20.75 -11.92
CA GLN A 435 -9.24 20.32 -10.56
C GLN A 435 -10.45 19.69 -9.87
N VAL A 436 -11.62 20.27 -10.10
CA VAL A 436 -12.88 19.93 -9.44
C VAL A 436 -13.37 18.53 -9.82
N ILE A 437 -13.07 18.02 -11.02
CA ILE A 437 -13.45 16.66 -11.44
C ILE A 437 -12.76 15.52 -10.68
N PHE A 438 -11.68 15.80 -9.94
CA PHE A 438 -11.01 14.81 -9.08
C PHE A 438 -11.52 14.85 -7.63
N GLU A 439 -12.41 15.78 -7.28
CA GLU A 439 -13.04 15.84 -5.97
C GLU A 439 -14.19 14.82 -5.87
N ALA A 440 -14.34 14.20 -4.70
CA ALA A 440 -15.41 13.22 -4.48
C ALA A 440 -16.80 13.86 -4.66
N PHE A 441 -17.70 13.16 -5.38
CA PHE A 441 -19.07 13.61 -5.66
C PHE A 441 -19.18 14.89 -6.49
N SER A 442 -18.08 15.31 -7.10
CA SER A 442 -18.04 16.51 -7.93
C SER A 442 -18.36 16.19 -9.38
N GLN A 443 -19.12 17.08 -10.03
CA GLN A 443 -19.54 16.94 -11.43
C GLN A 443 -19.40 18.28 -12.15
N ALA A 444 -18.84 18.26 -13.36
CA ALA A 444 -18.54 19.46 -14.11
C ALA A 444 -19.79 20.30 -14.47
N ASP A 445 -20.96 19.69 -14.69
CA ASP A 445 -22.19 20.44 -15.01
C ASP A 445 -23.45 19.80 -14.40
N THR A 446 -24.24 20.61 -13.67
CA THR A 446 -25.56 20.21 -13.13
C THR A 446 -26.64 20.10 -14.21
N SER A 447 -26.43 20.65 -15.42
CA SER A 447 -27.40 20.61 -16.54
C SER A 447 -27.30 19.33 -17.40
N THR A 448 -26.12 18.71 -17.47
CA THR A 448 -25.86 17.43 -18.18
C THR A 448 -26.28 16.18 -17.40
N THR A 449 -26.68 16.34 -16.14
CA THR A 449 -27.10 15.26 -15.22
C THR A 449 -28.29 14.43 -15.74
N ARG A 450 -29.15 14.98 -16.60
CA ARG A 450 -30.27 14.22 -17.18
C ARG A 450 -29.89 13.36 -18.40
N ARG A 451 -28.72 13.58 -19.02
CA ARG A 451 -28.34 12.93 -20.28
C ARG A 451 -27.19 11.92 -20.11
N TYR A 452 -26.31 12.10 -19.13
CA TYR A 452 -25.08 11.31 -18.95
C TYR A 452 -24.79 10.96 -17.48
N GLY A 453 -25.74 10.38 -16.75
CA GLY A 453 -25.61 10.09 -15.30
C GLY A 453 -24.30 9.40 -14.86
N GLY A 454 -23.86 9.67 -13.62
CA GLY A 454 -22.67 9.06 -12.99
C GLY A 454 -22.55 9.47 -11.51
N THR A 455 -21.74 8.75 -10.72
CA THR A 455 -21.56 8.98 -9.27
C THR A 455 -20.68 10.18 -8.94
N GLY A 456 -19.83 10.60 -9.87
CA GLY A 456 -18.73 11.54 -9.58
C GLY A 456 -17.63 10.93 -8.71
N LEU A 457 -17.58 9.60 -8.57
CA LEU A 457 -16.56 8.90 -7.78
C LEU A 457 -15.47 8.25 -8.64
N GLY A 458 -15.77 7.85 -9.87
CA GLY A 458 -14.84 7.08 -10.71
C GLY A 458 -13.46 7.73 -10.90
N LEU A 459 -13.40 9.03 -11.24
CA LEU A 459 -12.12 9.75 -11.41
C LEU A 459 -11.37 9.90 -10.08
N THR A 460 -12.07 10.15 -8.98
CA THR A 460 -11.49 10.24 -7.63
C THR A 460 -10.92 8.90 -7.18
N ILE A 461 -11.62 7.80 -7.41
CA ILE A 461 -11.15 6.43 -7.16
C ILE A 461 -9.92 6.15 -8.02
N SER A 462 -9.99 6.48 -9.33
CA SER A 462 -8.87 6.27 -10.26
C SER A 462 -7.61 7.03 -9.82
N ALA A 463 -7.74 8.30 -9.44
CA ALA A 463 -6.64 9.11 -8.95
C ALA A 463 -6.01 8.53 -7.68
N ARG A 464 -6.82 8.03 -6.74
CA ARG A 464 -6.31 7.41 -5.52
C ARG A 464 -5.67 6.04 -5.77
N LEU A 465 -6.25 5.20 -6.63
CA LEU A 465 -5.65 3.91 -7.00
C LEU A 465 -4.29 4.12 -7.69
N VAL A 466 -4.19 5.08 -8.60
CA VAL A 466 -2.93 5.47 -9.23
C VAL A 466 -1.91 5.95 -8.18
N ALA A 467 -2.33 6.79 -7.23
CA ALA A 467 -1.46 7.23 -6.13
C ALA A 467 -0.96 6.07 -5.26
N MET A 468 -1.83 5.09 -4.96
CA MET A 468 -1.45 3.89 -4.22
C MET A 468 -0.44 3.03 -4.98
N MET A 469 -0.56 2.94 -6.31
CA MET A 469 0.41 2.26 -7.18
C MET A 469 1.68 3.08 -7.45
N GLY A 470 1.88 4.21 -6.75
CA GLY A 470 3.09 5.04 -6.85
C GLY A 470 3.10 6.03 -8.01
N GLY A 471 1.95 6.31 -8.61
CA GLY A 471 1.79 7.23 -9.74
C GLY A 471 1.02 8.51 -9.44
N GLN A 472 0.78 9.31 -10.49
CA GLN A 472 -0.12 10.47 -10.44
C GLN A 472 -1.00 10.52 -11.69
N LEU A 473 -2.31 10.68 -11.51
CA LEU A 473 -3.28 10.90 -12.59
C LEU A 473 -3.45 12.40 -12.85
N THR A 474 -3.39 12.79 -14.12
CA THR A 474 -3.47 14.17 -14.60
C THR A 474 -4.40 14.27 -15.80
N VAL A 475 -4.87 15.49 -16.10
CA VAL A 475 -5.73 15.78 -17.25
C VAL A 475 -5.19 16.99 -18.01
N ALA A 476 -5.21 16.91 -19.33
CA ALA A 476 -5.01 18.03 -20.24
C ALA A 476 -6.23 18.12 -21.16
N SER A 477 -6.95 19.24 -21.13
CA SER A 477 -8.17 19.38 -21.92
C SER A 477 -8.49 20.84 -22.24
N GLU A 478 -9.14 21.05 -23.37
CA GLU A 478 -9.73 22.34 -23.76
C GLU A 478 -11.18 22.10 -24.19
N ALA A 479 -12.07 23.04 -23.88
CA ALA A 479 -13.48 22.91 -24.24
C ALA A 479 -13.66 22.77 -25.76
N ASN A 480 -14.44 21.76 -26.17
CA ASN A 480 -14.73 21.32 -27.54
C ASN A 480 -13.51 20.83 -28.35
N GLN A 481 -12.39 20.50 -27.70
CA GLN A 481 -11.20 19.93 -28.36
C GLN A 481 -10.81 18.56 -27.80
N GLY A 482 -11.68 17.96 -26.96
CA GLY A 482 -11.42 16.68 -26.31
C GLY A 482 -10.62 16.77 -25.01
N SER A 483 -10.29 15.61 -24.45
CA SER A 483 -9.54 15.50 -23.18
C SER A 483 -8.47 14.41 -23.30
N GLU A 484 -7.34 14.60 -22.63
CA GLU A 484 -6.32 13.58 -22.42
C GLU A 484 -6.12 13.36 -20.92
N PHE A 485 -6.45 12.15 -20.46
CA PHE A 485 -6.13 11.70 -19.11
C PHE A 485 -4.85 10.88 -19.15
N SER A 486 -3.87 11.24 -18.32
CA SER A 486 -2.57 10.56 -18.31
C SER A 486 -2.07 10.26 -16.90
N PHE A 487 -1.45 9.09 -16.74
CA PHE A 487 -0.78 8.71 -15.49
C PHE A 487 0.48 7.90 -15.77
N THR A 488 1.40 7.89 -14.80
CA THR A 488 2.67 7.16 -14.87
C THR A 488 2.77 6.20 -13.70
N LEU A 489 3.19 4.94 -13.93
CA LEU A 489 3.39 3.93 -12.90
C LEU A 489 4.83 3.37 -12.93
N PRO A 490 5.48 3.18 -11.77
CA PRO A 490 6.75 2.47 -11.68
C PRO A 490 6.50 0.95 -11.71
N LEU A 491 6.53 0.34 -12.90
CA LEU A 491 6.26 -1.09 -13.05
C LEU A 491 7.56 -1.88 -13.27
N GLN A 492 7.72 -2.95 -12.50
CA GLN A 492 8.85 -3.86 -12.67
C GLN A 492 8.61 -4.74 -13.90
N SER A 493 9.57 -4.73 -14.81
CA SER A 493 9.63 -5.71 -15.90
C SER A 493 10.33 -6.99 -15.42
N ALA A 494 9.88 -8.14 -15.92
CA ALA A 494 10.58 -9.40 -15.68
C ALA A 494 11.96 -9.37 -16.36
N ALA A 495 13.03 -9.09 -15.60
CA ALA A 495 14.38 -8.96 -16.16
C ALA A 495 14.98 -10.26 -16.74
N GLN A 496 14.33 -11.43 -16.60
CA GLN A 496 14.90 -12.74 -16.95
C GLN A 496 13.91 -13.81 -17.44
N ALA A 497 12.75 -13.43 -17.92
CA ALA A 497 12.00 -14.31 -18.82
C ALA A 497 12.05 -13.66 -20.19
N THR A 498 13.13 -13.88 -20.94
CA THR A 498 12.92 -14.07 -22.37
C THR A 498 12.05 -15.31 -22.48
N PRO A 499 10.77 -15.21 -22.87
CA PRO A 499 10.24 -16.32 -23.64
C PRO A 499 11.21 -16.49 -24.82
N GLU A 500 11.36 -17.70 -25.34
CA GLU A 500 11.63 -17.82 -26.76
C GLU A 500 10.48 -17.08 -27.47
N VAL A 501 10.60 -15.75 -27.60
CA VAL A 501 9.78 -15.00 -28.54
C VAL A 501 10.27 -15.54 -29.86
N GLN A 502 9.54 -16.53 -30.39
CA GLN A 502 9.67 -16.89 -31.79
C GLN A 502 9.69 -15.56 -32.53
N PRO A 503 10.76 -15.25 -33.28
CA PRO A 503 10.84 -13.96 -33.95
C PRO A 503 9.56 -13.81 -34.75
N LEU A 504 8.78 -12.75 -34.47
CA LEU A 504 7.72 -12.29 -35.38
C LEU A 504 8.31 -12.41 -36.77
N THR A 505 7.62 -13.12 -37.66
CA THR A 505 8.09 -13.42 -39.00
C THR A 505 8.63 -12.12 -39.61
N HIS A 506 9.95 -11.99 -39.75
CA HIS A 506 10.54 -10.81 -40.35
C HIS A 506 10.39 -10.94 -41.85
N PHE A 507 9.58 -10.08 -42.45
CA PHE A 507 9.34 -10.05 -43.88
C PHE A 507 10.48 -9.32 -44.59
N ASN A 508 10.75 -9.68 -45.85
CA ASN A 508 11.88 -9.16 -46.61
C ASN A 508 11.48 -7.92 -47.43
N GLY A 509 11.01 -6.85 -46.79
CA GLY A 509 10.80 -5.56 -47.44
C GLY A 509 9.70 -5.52 -48.50
N GLU A 510 8.78 -6.50 -48.51
CA GLU A 510 7.69 -6.55 -49.48
C GLU A 510 6.79 -5.31 -49.36
N ARG A 511 6.30 -4.83 -50.50
CA ARG A 511 5.45 -3.65 -50.56
C ARG A 511 4.02 -3.98 -50.16
N VAL A 512 3.44 -3.18 -49.27
CA VAL A 512 2.05 -3.35 -48.82
C VAL A 512 1.28 -2.06 -49.08
N LEU A 513 0.16 -2.15 -49.80
CA LEU A 513 -0.73 -0.99 -49.99
C LEU A 513 -1.73 -0.94 -48.84
N VAL A 514 -1.82 0.16 -48.12
CA VAL A 514 -2.80 0.37 -47.05
C VAL A 514 -3.79 1.45 -47.46
N VAL A 515 -5.08 1.13 -47.44
CA VAL A 515 -6.17 2.04 -47.81
C VAL A 515 -7.10 2.18 -46.61
N ASP A 516 -7.08 3.35 -45.98
CA ASP A 516 -7.90 3.68 -44.81
C ASP A 516 -8.14 5.20 -44.82
N ASP A 517 -9.35 5.67 -44.56
CA ASP A 517 -9.69 7.10 -44.61
C ASP A 517 -9.24 7.85 -43.35
N ASN A 518 -9.08 7.15 -42.22
CA ASN A 518 -8.61 7.72 -40.97
C ASN A 518 -7.07 7.88 -40.94
N ALA A 519 -6.60 9.10 -40.72
CA ALA A 519 -5.18 9.43 -40.68
C ALA A 519 -4.40 8.74 -39.54
N THR A 520 -5.04 8.54 -38.40
CA THR A 520 -4.47 7.87 -37.22
C THR A 520 -4.31 6.37 -37.49
N ASN A 521 -5.33 5.70 -38.05
CA ASN A 521 -5.23 4.29 -38.48
C ASN A 521 -4.11 4.09 -39.50
N ARG A 522 -4.02 4.94 -40.53
CA ARG A 522 -2.93 4.89 -41.51
C ARG A 522 -1.55 4.98 -40.85
N ARG A 523 -1.40 5.88 -39.87
CA ARG A 523 -0.14 6.05 -39.13
C ARG A 523 0.19 4.83 -38.28
N LEU A 524 -0.78 4.26 -37.57
CA LEU A 524 -0.61 3.07 -36.74
C LEU A 524 -0.26 1.85 -37.60
N MET A 525 -1.00 1.63 -38.69
CA MET A 525 -0.73 0.55 -39.64
C MET A 525 0.65 0.68 -40.30
N GLN A 526 1.03 1.89 -40.71
CA GLN A 526 2.38 2.14 -41.23
C GLN A 526 3.46 1.75 -40.21
N ALA A 527 3.29 2.14 -38.94
CA ALA A 527 4.24 1.79 -37.88
C ALA A 527 4.32 0.28 -37.65
N MET A 528 3.17 -0.40 -37.54
CA MET A 528 3.10 -1.85 -37.34
C MET A 528 3.72 -2.63 -38.50
N LEU A 529 3.45 -2.25 -39.74
CA LEU A 529 3.98 -2.94 -40.93
C LEU A 529 5.49 -2.68 -41.09
N ASN A 530 5.97 -1.47 -40.80
CA ASN A 530 7.41 -1.17 -40.76
C ASN A 530 8.14 -2.04 -39.71
N GLN A 531 7.54 -2.26 -38.54
CA GLN A 531 8.10 -3.13 -37.48
C GLN A 531 8.22 -4.59 -37.94
N LEU A 532 7.29 -5.05 -38.79
CA LEU A 532 7.34 -6.39 -39.37
C LEU A 532 8.36 -6.52 -40.52
N GLY A 533 9.06 -5.44 -40.88
CA GLY A 533 10.05 -5.42 -41.95
C GLY A 533 9.46 -5.21 -43.36
N LEU A 534 8.21 -4.77 -43.47
CA LEU A 534 7.53 -4.50 -44.74
C LEU A 534 7.70 -3.04 -45.17
N ASN A 535 7.37 -2.72 -46.43
CA ASN A 535 7.39 -1.36 -46.98
C ASN A 535 5.96 -0.87 -47.30
N PRO A 536 5.27 -0.20 -46.37
CA PRO A 536 3.89 0.23 -46.54
C PRO A 536 3.78 1.51 -47.36
N VAL A 537 2.82 1.53 -48.28
CA VAL A 537 2.37 2.72 -49.02
C VAL A 537 0.93 2.99 -48.60
N CYS A 538 0.69 4.08 -47.88
CA CYS A 538 -0.63 4.44 -47.36
C CYS A 538 -1.34 5.47 -48.25
N VAL A 539 -2.60 5.22 -48.57
CA VAL A 539 -3.49 6.15 -49.30
C VAL A 539 -4.80 6.35 -48.52
N SER A 540 -5.43 7.51 -48.69
CA SER A 540 -6.57 7.94 -47.88
C SER A 540 -7.94 7.52 -48.40
N GLY A 541 -8.00 6.76 -49.49
CA GLY A 541 -9.28 6.39 -50.08
C GLY A 541 -9.15 5.67 -51.41
N ALA A 542 -10.28 5.17 -51.88
CA ALA A 542 -10.36 4.21 -52.96
C ALA A 542 -9.87 4.74 -54.32
N ALA A 543 -10.17 6.01 -54.66
CA ALA A 543 -9.69 6.63 -55.90
C ALA A 543 -8.16 6.72 -55.96
N GLY A 544 -7.51 7.01 -54.82
CA GLY A 544 -6.04 7.04 -54.73
C GLY A 544 -5.43 5.64 -54.86
N ALA A 545 -6.09 4.62 -54.31
CA ALA A 545 -5.65 3.23 -54.44
C ALA A 545 -5.70 2.74 -55.89
N LEU A 546 -6.82 3.00 -56.60
CA LEU A 546 -6.98 2.61 -58.00
C LEU A 546 -5.99 3.32 -58.93
N ALA A 547 -5.85 4.64 -58.79
CA ALA A 547 -4.88 5.40 -59.59
C ALA A 547 -3.44 4.92 -59.38
N LEU A 548 -3.12 4.44 -58.19
CA LEU A 548 -1.79 3.89 -57.88
C LEU A 548 -1.62 2.49 -58.48
N LEU A 549 -2.62 1.61 -58.35
CA LEU A 549 -2.61 0.26 -58.92
C LEU A 549 -2.64 0.23 -60.47
N GLU A 550 -3.18 1.27 -61.11
CA GLU A 550 -3.15 1.43 -62.57
C GLU A 550 -1.74 1.75 -63.11
N ASN A 551 -0.91 2.42 -62.31
CA ASN A 551 0.43 2.87 -62.70
C ASN A 551 1.56 1.97 -62.13
N ASP A 552 1.34 1.35 -60.98
CA ASP A 552 2.29 0.53 -60.24
C ASP A 552 1.55 -0.60 -59.50
N SER A 553 1.65 -1.83 -60.02
CA SER A 553 0.92 -2.99 -59.54
C SER A 553 1.75 -3.92 -58.66
N ASP A 554 2.94 -3.50 -58.22
CA ASP A 554 3.87 -4.35 -57.45
C ASP A 554 3.55 -4.33 -55.95
N PHE A 555 2.34 -4.78 -55.61
CA PHE A 555 1.86 -4.94 -54.23
C PHE A 555 1.39 -6.38 -54.00
N PRO A 556 2.21 -7.25 -53.40
CA PRO A 556 1.78 -8.62 -53.07
C PRO A 556 0.62 -8.67 -52.07
N VAL A 557 0.50 -7.66 -51.19
CA VAL A 557 -0.60 -7.54 -50.22
C VAL A 557 -1.20 -6.14 -50.24
N ILE A 558 -2.53 -6.10 -50.15
CA ILE A 558 -3.33 -4.88 -50.02
C ILE A 558 -4.17 -4.98 -48.75
N VAL A 559 -4.05 -4.02 -47.84
CA VAL A 559 -4.85 -3.90 -46.62
C VAL A 559 -5.90 -2.82 -46.81
N LEU A 560 -7.18 -3.19 -46.73
CA LEU A 560 -8.31 -2.30 -46.98
C LEU A 560 -9.16 -2.11 -45.73
N ASP A 561 -9.52 -0.86 -45.41
CA ASP A 561 -10.60 -0.59 -44.47
C ASP A 561 -11.96 -0.93 -45.11
N ALA A 562 -12.79 -1.64 -44.37
CA ALA A 562 -14.14 -2.01 -44.79
C ALA A 562 -15.05 -0.79 -44.89
N GLN A 563 -14.88 0.20 -44.01
CA GLN A 563 -15.72 1.40 -43.96
C GLN A 563 -14.93 2.62 -44.41
N MET A 564 -15.19 3.10 -45.63
CA MET A 564 -14.60 4.32 -46.16
C MET A 564 -15.68 5.20 -46.83
N PRO A 565 -15.52 6.53 -46.82
CA PRO A 565 -16.40 7.45 -47.54
C PRO A 565 -16.35 7.20 -49.06
N GLU A 566 -17.46 7.52 -49.73
CA GLU A 566 -17.66 7.39 -51.19
C GLU A 566 -17.69 5.96 -51.72
N MET A 567 -16.65 5.16 -51.48
CA MET A 567 -16.56 3.76 -51.88
C MET A 567 -16.02 2.90 -50.73
N ASP A 568 -16.82 1.92 -50.32
CA ASP A 568 -16.47 1.00 -49.22
C ASP A 568 -15.39 -0.02 -49.64
N GLY A 569 -14.73 -0.62 -48.64
CA GLY A 569 -13.61 -1.54 -48.89
C GLY A 569 -14.01 -2.79 -49.68
N ILE A 570 -15.27 -3.21 -49.58
CA ILE A 570 -15.81 -4.36 -50.32
C ILE A 570 -15.95 -4.02 -51.81
N SER A 571 -16.49 -2.85 -52.13
CA SER A 571 -16.62 -2.37 -53.51
C SER A 571 -15.24 -2.13 -54.14
N LEU A 572 -14.29 -1.57 -53.37
CA LEU A 572 -12.91 -1.42 -53.83
C LEU A 572 -12.24 -2.78 -54.09
N ALA A 573 -12.42 -3.77 -53.20
CA ALA A 573 -11.87 -5.11 -53.41
C ALA A 573 -12.41 -5.76 -54.70
N LEU A 574 -13.70 -5.55 -55.00
CA LEU A 574 -14.32 -5.99 -56.25
C LEU A 574 -13.68 -5.33 -57.48
N GLU A 575 -13.46 -4.02 -57.46
CA GLU A 575 -12.80 -3.33 -58.58
C GLU A 575 -11.35 -3.80 -58.78
N ILE A 576 -10.60 -3.97 -57.68
CA ILE A 576 -9.23 -4.50 -57.72
C ILE A 576 -9.21 -5.92 -58.30
N SER A 577 -10.20 -6.76 -57.99
CA SER A 577 -10.28 -8.14 -58.48
C SER A 577 -10.46 -8.25 -60.01
N VAL A 578 -10.99 -7.20 -60.65
CA VAL A 578 -11.21 -7.14 -62.10
C VAL A 578 -9.99 -6.55 -62.84
N LEU A 579 -9.05 -5.92 -62.14
CA LEU A 579 -7.82 -5.38 -62.73
C LEU A 579 -6.81 -6.50 -63.01
N PRO A 580 -6.42 -6.75 -64.28
CA PRO A 580 -5.48 -7.82 -64.63
C PRO A 580 -4.11 -7.67 -63.94
N GLN A 581 -3.68 -6.43 -63.69
CA GLN A 581 -2.39 -6.09 -63.11
C GLN A 581 -2.33 -6.36 -61.59
N ALA A 582 -3.46 -6.26 -60.88
CA ALA A 582 -3.57 -6.49 -59.44
C ALA A 582 -4.07 -7.91 -59.08
N SER A 583 -4.29 -8.77 -60.08
CA SER A 583 -4.82 -10.14 -59.91
C SER A 583 -3.95 -11.07 -59.06
N ARG A 584 -2.69 -10.70 -58.80
CA ARG A 584 -1.75 -11.44 -57.93
C ARG A 584 -1.73 -10.93 -56.49
N SER A 585 -2.28 -9.75 -56.23
CA SER A 585 -2.33 -9.15 -54.91
C SER A 585 -3.32 -9.89 -54.02
N LYS A 586 -2.93 -10.19 -52.78
CA LYS A 586 -3.84 -10.72 -51.77
C LYS A 586 -4.44 -9.57 -50.96
N ILE A 587 -5.75 -9.62 -50.73
CA ILE A 587 -6.46 -8.56 -50.01
C ILE A 587 -6.73 -9.00 -48.56
N ILE A 588 -6.31 -8.18 -47.59
CA ILE A 588 -6.67 -8.28 -46.17
C ILE A 588 -7.65 -7.14 -45.86
N MET A 589 -8.80 -7.47 -45.30
CA MET A 589 -9.82 -6.49 -44.94
C MET A 589 -9.81 -6.21 -43.43
N LEU A 590 -9.81 -4.93 -43.05
CA LEU A 590 -9.93 -4.46 -41.67
C LEU A 590 -11.35 -3.96 -41.43
N SER A 591 -11.99 -4.35 -40.33
CA SER A 591 -13.36 -3.91 -40.06
C SER A 591 -13.61 -3.58 -38.61
N SER A 592 -14.44 -2.57 -38.39
CA SER A 592 -14.94 -2.09 -37.10
C SER A 592 -16.23 -2.81 -36.64
N MET A 593 -16.86 -3.65 -37.49
CA MET A 593 -18.11 -4.34 -37.18
C MET A 593 -17.96 -5.87 -37.14
N SER A 594 -18.42 -6.47 -36.04
CA SER A 594 -18.74 -7.90 -35.89
C SER A 594 -20.14 -8.21 -36.42
N ARG A 595 -20.47 -7.75 -37.64
CA ARG A 595 -21.69 -8.24 -38.32
C ARG A 595 -21.39 -9.59 -38.96
N ASP A 596 -22.39 -10.47 -38.91
CA ASP A 596 -22.48 -11.73 -39.65
C ASP A 596 -22.39 -11.49 -41.17
N LEU A 597 -21.21 -11.11 -41.65
CA LEU A 597 -20.88 -11.05 -43.06
C LEU A 597 -20.57 -12.48 -43.49
N ASP A 598 -21.40 -13.00 -44.39
CA ASP A 598 -21.27 -14.35 -44.93
C ASP A 598 -19.91 -14.51 -45.64
N LEU A 599 -18.95 -15.12 -44.93
CA LEU A 599 -17.56 -15.35 -45.36
C LEU A 599 -17.47 -16.03 -46.74
N SER A 600 -18.51 -16.80 -47.10
CA SER A 600 -18.63 -17.46 -48.41
C SER A 600 -18.81 -16.47 -49.57
N THR A 601 -19.44 -15.32 -49.31
CA THR A 601 -19.67 -14.25 -50.29
C THR A 601 -18.41 -13.40 -50.49
N LEU A 602 -17.65 -13.14 -49.42
CA LEU A 602 -16.40 -12.35 -49.44
C LEU A 602 -15.21 -13.10 -50.07
N ARG A 603 -15.13 -14.43 -49.92
CA ARG A 603 -14.09 -15.23 -50.61
C ARG A 603 -14.24 -15.22 -52.14
N ARG A 604 -15.48 -15.05 -52.64
CA ARG A 604 -15.74 -14.93 -54.08
C ARG A 604 -15.31 -13.59 -54.67
N THR A 605 -15.01 -12.59 -53.85
CA THR A 605 -14.60 -11.24 -54.26
C THR A 605 -13.10 -10.99 -54.18
N GLY A 606 -12.28 -12.02 -53.90
CA GLY A 606 -10.81 -11.91 -53.86
C GLY A 606 -10.22 -11.50 -52.51
N ILE A 607 -11.03 -11.39 -51.46
CA ILE A 607 -10.57 -11.10 -50.09
C ILE A 607 -10.07 -12.40 -49.45
N ALA A 608 -8.83 -12.39 -48.98
CA ALA A 608 -8.14 -13.58 -48.48
C ALA A 608 -8.18 -13.67 -46.94
N TRP A 609 -8.13 -12.55 -46.22
CA TRP A 609 -8.22 -12.49 -44.76
C TRP A 609 -9.08 -11.31 -44.26
N TYR A 610 -9.62 -11.42 -43.05
CA TYR A 610 -10.43 -10.40 -42.38
C TYR A 610 -9.95 -10.23 -40.93
N LEU A 611 -9.71 -8.99 -40.50
CA LEU A 611 -9.22 -8.65 -39.16
C LEU A 611 -10.13 -7.59 -38.52
N ASN A 612 -10.37 -7.74 -37.21
CA ASN A 612 -11.16 -6.77 -36.46
C ASN A 612 -10.29 -5.61 -35.95
N LYS A 613 -10.83 -4.39 -35.99
CA LYS A 613 -10.23 -3.21 -35.35
C LYS A 613 -10.57 -3.20 -33.84
N PRO A 614 -9.63 -2.87 -32.92
CA PRO A 614 -8.24 -2.53 -33.18
C PRO A 614 -7.41 -3.77 -33.54
N VAL A 615 -6.57 -3.62 -34.57
CA VAL A 615 -5.81 -4.73 -35.17
C VAL A 615 -4.75 -5.24 -34.20
N ASP A 616 -4.80 -6.53 -33.87
CA ASP A 616 -3.75 -7.18 -33.11
C ASP A 616 -2.50 -7.42 -33.99
N GLN A 617 -1.31 -7.16 -33.44
CA GLN A 617 -0.07 -7.27 -34.17
C GLN A 617 0.29 -8.72 -34.54
N GLN A 618 -0.03 -9.69 -33.68
CA GLN A 618 0.24 -11.11 -33.95
C GLN A 618 -0.74 -11.66 -34.99
N GLU A 619 -2.02 -11.27 -34.90
CA GLU A 619 -3.06 -11.63 -35.86
C GLU A 619 -2.74 -11.07 -37.26
N LEU A 620 -2.30 -9.81 -37.32
CA LEU A 620 -1.83 -9.19 -38.57
C LEU A 620 -0.58 -9.87 -39.12
N ALA A 621 0.43 -10.16 -38.27
CA ALA A 621 1.65 -10.85 -38.70
C ALA A 621 1.35 -12.25 -39.25
N ARG A 622 0.40 -12.97 -38.64
CA ARG A 622 -0.05 -14.28 -39.13
C ARG A 622 -0.76 -14.16 -40.48
N ALA A 623 -1.70 -13.23 -40.60
CA ALA A 623 -2.41 -12.99 -41.87
C ALA A 623 -1.45 -12.61 -43.00
N LEU A 624 -0.47 -11.74 -42.73
CA LEU A 624 0.59 -11.37 -43.67
C LEU A 624 1.50 -12.56 -44.02
N GLY A 625 1.84 -13.39 -43.01
CA GLY A 625 2.65 -14.61 -43.18
C GLY A 625 2.01 -15.60 -44.13
N GLU A 626 0.70 -15.78 -44.03
CA GLU A 626 -0.07 -16.63 -44.94
C GLU A 626 -0.26 -15.97 -46.31
N ALA A 627 -0.41 -14.64 -46.37
CA ALA A 627 -0.56 -13.89 -47.62
C ALA A 627 0.69 -13.88 -48.51
N LEU A 628 1.86 -13.83 -47.90
CA LEU A 628 3.16 -13.68 -48.57
C LEU A 628 3.87 -15.01 -48.84
N ARG A 629 3.28 -16.15 -48.43
CA ARG A 629 3.83 -17.49 -48.72
C ARG A 629 3.80 -17.78 -50.23
N PRO A 630 4.94 -18.19 -50.86
CA PRO A 630 4.94 -18.63 -52.25
C PRO A 630 4.18 -19.96 -52.40
N ASP A 631 3.21 -19.98 -53.30
CA ASP A 631 2.25 -21.08 -53.53
C ASP A 631 2.99 -22.38 -53.94
N PRO A 632 2.98 -23.47 -53.14
CA PRO A 632 3.17 -24.81 -53.67
C PRO A 632 1.84 -25.28 -54.27
N ALA A 633 1.92 -26.05 -55.36
CA ALA A 633 0.78 -26.52 -56.13
C ALA A 633 -0.42 -26.99 -55.27
N ARG A 634 -1.53 -26.28 -55.45
CA ARG A 634 -2.91 -26.53 -55.00
C ARG A 634 -3.26 -28.02 -54.76
N PRO A 635 -3.81 -28.34 -53.58
CA PRO A 635 -5.02 -29.16 -53.47
C PRO A 635 -6.23 -28.31 -53.04
N ALA A 636 -7.41 -28.90 -53.19
CA ALA A 636 -8.74 -28.30 -53.07
C ALA A 636 -9.16 -28.03 -51.60
N PRO A 637 -10.29 -27.32 -51.36
CA PRO A 637 -10.49 -26.41 -50.24
C PRO A 637 -10.77 -27.13 -48.91
N VAL A 638 -10.06 -26.71 -47.85
CA VAL A 638 -10.44 -26.99 -46.46
C VAL A 638 -11.34 -25.87 -45.97
N THR A 639 -12.50 -26.27 -45.48
CA THR A 639 -13.59 -25.44 -45.00
C THR A 639 -13.24 -24.92 -43.61
N THR A 640 -13.04 -23.61 -43.46
CA THR A 640 -12.87 -22.98 -42.14
C THR A 640 -14.24 -22.68 -41.53
N VAL A 641 -14.65 -23.60 -40.65
CA VAL A 641 -15.33 -23.43 -39.35
C VAL A 641 -15.92 -22.05 -39.04
N THR A 642 -17.25 -21.99 -39.05
CA THR A 642 -18.06 -21.09 -38.23
C THR A 642 -17.91 -21.46 -36.76
N ALA A 643 -17.52 -20.51 -35.92
CA ALA A 643 -17.62 -20.63 -34.47
C ALA A 643 -19.11 -20.69 -34.07
N ALA A 644 -19.61 -21.91 -33.84
CA ALA A 644 -20.84 -22.12 -33.09
C ALA A 644 -20.51 -22.10 -31.59
N VAL A 645 -21.41 -21.52 -30.82
CA VAL A 645 -21.45 -21.56 -29.35
C VAL A 645 -21.22 -23.01 -28.88
N PRO A 646 -20.38 -23.28 -27.86
CA PRO A 646 -20.25 -24.64 -27.36
C PRO A 646 -21.61 -25.09 -26.83
N GLU A 647 -22.21 -26.11 -27.45
CA GLU A 647 -23.28 -26.87 -26.82
C GLU A 647 -22.69 -27.48 -25.55
N LEU A 648 -23.15 -26.97 -24.39
CA LEU A 648 -22.83 -27.52 -23.07
C LEU A 648 -23.16 -29.02 -23.10
N THR A 649 -22.12 -29.84 -22.95
CA THR A 649 -22.18 -31.30 -22.89
C THR A 649 -23.32 -31.75 -21.98
N GLN A 650 -24.26 -32.52 -22.53
CA GLN A 650 -25.30 -33.21 -21.76
C GLN A 650 -24.64 -34.30 -20.89
N SER A 651 -24.24 -33.91 -19.67
CA SER A 651 -23.86 -34.86 -18.62
C SER A 651 -25.10 -35.63 -18.14
N ALA A 652 -24.91 -36.85 -17.64
CA ALA A 652 -26.00 -37.64 -17.05
C ALA A 652 -26.72 -36.85 -15.93
N PRO A 653 -28.05 -37.01 -15.76
CA PRO A 653 -28.81 -36.29 -14.76
C PRO A 653 -28.34 -36.66 -13.35
N MET A 654 -27.91 -35.67 -12.56
CA MET A 654 -27.51 -35.83 -11.16
C MET A 654 -28.64 -35.40 -10.23
N ARG A 655 -28.71 -36.03 -9.05
CA ARG A 655 -29.60 -35.65 -7.95
C ARG A 655 -28.86 -34.74 -6.99
N ILE A 656 -29.21 -33.46 -7.01
CA ILE A 656 -28.53 -32.39 -6.29
C ILE A 656 -29.40 -31.93 -5.11
N LEU A 657 -28.81 -31.86 -3.93
CA LEU A 657 -29.44 -31.25 -2.75
C LEU A 657 -28.92 -29.82 -2.60
N LEU A 658 -29.81 -28.84 -2.68
CA LEU A 658 -29.49 -27.41 -2.54
C LEU A 658 -29.96 -26.88 -1.17
N ALA A 659 -29.01 -26.40 -0.36
CA ALA A 659 -29.29 -25.72 0.90
C ALA A 659 -29.07 -24.21 0.74
N GLU A 660 -30.17 -23.45 0.77
CA GLU A 660 -30.20 -21.99 0.56
C GLU A 660 -31.39 -21.42 1.34
N ASP A 661 -31.22 -20.34 2.09
CA ASP A 661 -32.28 -19.79 2.94
C ASP A 661 -33.18 -18.77 2.22
N ASN A 662 -32.72 -18.23 1.08
CA ASN A 662 -33.46 -17.28 0.27
C ASN A 662 -34.26 -17.99 -0.84
N PRO A 663 -35.61 -17.90 -0.84
CA PRO A 663 -36.46 -18.58 -1.82
C PRO A 663 -36.23 -18.12 -3.27
N VAL A 664 -35.75 -16.89 -3.48
CA VAL A 664 -35.41 -16.36 -4.82
C VAL A 664 -34.14 -17.03 -5.36
N ASN A 665 -33.12 -17.18 -4.51
CA ASN A 665 -31.88 -17.86 -4.87
C ASN A 665 -32.11 -19.36 -5.08
N GLN A 666 -32.96 -19.99 -4.26
CA GLN A 666 -33.40 -21.36 -4.45
C GLN A 666 -34.02 -21.54 -5.85
N LEU A 667 -34.98 -20.68 -6.20
CA LEU A 667 -35.66 -20.75 -7.50
C LEU A 667 -34.69 -20.56 -8.66
N LEU A 668 -33.77 -19.59 -8.58
CA LEU A 668 -32.76 -19.36 -9.61
C LEU A 668 -31.84 -20.57 -9.79
N ALA A 669 -31.27 -21.09 -8.70
CA ALA A 669 -30.37 -22.23 -8.76
C ALA A 669 -31.08 -23.49 -9.28
N VAL A 670 -32.32 -23.75 -8.86
CA VAL A 670 -33.15 -24.84 -9.40
C VAL A 670 -33.32 -24.70 -10.91
N ARG A 671 -33.64 -23.51 -11.43
CA ARG A 671 -33.80 -23.28 -12.87
C ARG A 671 -32.51 -23.48 -13.66
N LEU A 672 -31.37 -23.04 -13.12
CA LEU A 672 -30.07 -23.25 -13.75
C LEU A 672 -29.72 -24.74 -13.80
N LEU A 673 -29.98 -25.48 -12.72
CA LEU A 673 -29.74 -26.93 -12.65
C LEU A 673 -30.70 -27.72 -13.56
N GLU A 674 -31.98 -27.33 -13.64
CA GLU A 674 -32.95 -27.90 -14.59
C GLU A 674 -32.50 -27.67 -16.05
N LYS A 675 -31.97 -26.48 -16.37
CA LYS A 675 -31.44 -26.14 -17.70
C LYS A 675 -30.21 -26.97 -18.07
N LEU A 676 -29.43 -27.39 -17.08
CA LEU A 676 -28.30 -28.32 -17.23
C LEU A 676 -28.72 -29.81 -17.21
N GLY A 677 -30.02 -30.10 -17.05
CA GLY A 677 -30.56 -31.46 -17.05
C GLY A 677 -30.42 -32.22 -15.73
N HIS A 678 -30.26 -31.52 -14.60
CA HIS A 678 -30.13 -32.14 -13.28
C HIS A 678 -31.43 -32.05 -12.44
N GLU A 679 -31.63 -33.01 -11.54
CA GLU A 679 -32.72 -32.98 -10.57
C GLU A 679 -32.26 -32.27 -9.29
N CYS A 680 -32.99 -31.25 -8.84
CA CYS A 680 -32.65 -30.48 -7.64
C CYS A 680 -33.76 -30.52 -6.59
N VAL A 681 -33.40 -30.76 -5.33
CA VAL A 681 -34.30 -30.62 -4.17
C VAL A 681 -33.75 -29.56 -3.23
N THR A 682 -34.60 -28.62 -2.80
CA THR A 682 -34.18 -27.49 -1.95
C THR A 682 -34.52 -27.68 -0.48
N VAL A 683 -33.70 -27.10 0.39
CA VAL A 683 -33.90 -27.00 1.84
C VAL A 683 -33.44 -25.64 2.36
N ASP A 684 -34.05 -25.17 3.44
CA ASP A 684 -33.89 -23.77 3.89
C ASP A 684 -32.72 -23.54 4.87
N ASN A 685 -32.03 -24.58 5.33
CA ASN A 685 -30.90 -24.47 6.26
C ASN A 685 -30.02 -25.73 6.31
N GLY A 686 -28.84 -25.60 6.92
CA GLY A 686 -27.85 -26.68 7.04
C GLY A 686 -28.31 -27.90 7.85
N LEU A 687 -29.23 -27.73 8.81
CA LEU A 687 -29.75 -28.84 9.61
C LEU A 687 -30.65 -29.75 8.76
N LEU A 688 -31.57 -29.13 8.00
CA LEU A 688 -32.43 -29.85 7.05
C LEU A 688 -31.61 -30.49 5.92
N ALA A 689 -30.52 -29.86 5.50
CA ALA A 689 -29.58 -30.44 4.54
C ALA A 689 -28.95 -31.73 5.06
N LEU A 690 -28.47 -31.75 6.30
CA LEU A 690 -27.95 -32.96 6.93
C LEU A 690 -29.02 -34.04 7.13
N GLU A 691 -30.24 -33.66 7.48
CA GLU A 691 -31.35 -34.62 7.60
C GLU A 691 -31.70 -35.30 6.26
N GLN A 692 -31.75 -34.54 5.17
CA GLN A 692 -31.98 -35.07 3.83
C GLN A 692 -30.79 -35.90 3.33
N TRP A 693 -29.57 -35.46 3.60
CA TRP A 693 -28.37 -36.21 3.27
C TRP A 693 -28.34 -37.58 3.96
N ARG A 694 -28.70 -37.66 5.26
CA ARG A 694 -28.77 -38.93 6.00
C ARG A 694 -29.81 -39.92 5.44
N ARG A 695 -30.81 -39.44 4.70
CA ARG A 695 -31.79 -40.29 4.00
C ARG A 695 -31.23 -40.90 2.70
N GLY A 696 -30.11 -40.37 2.20
CA GLY A 696 -29.33 -40.90 1.08
C GLY A 696 -29.88 -40.56 -0.30
N GLY A 697 -29.07 -40.84 -1.32
CA GLY A 697 -29.45 -40.72 -2.74
C GLY A 697 -29.15 -39.38 -3.40
N TRP A 698 -28.08 -38.69 -2.96
CA TRP A 698 -27.63 -37.42 -3.53
C TRP A 698 -26.26 -37.58 -4.17
N ASP A 699 -26.07 -37.05 -5.36
CA ASP A 699 -24.78 -37.07 -6.05
C ASP A 699 -23.91 -35.88 -5.61
N ILE A 700 -24.53 -34.70 -5.45
CA ILE A 700 -23.84 -33.46 -5.05
C ILE A 700 -24.70 -32.68 -4.06
N LEU A 701 -24.05 -32.08 -3.05
CA LEU A 701 -24.64 -31.08 -2.16
C LEU A 701 -24.14 -29.69 -2.57
N LEU A 702 -25.07 -28.79 -2.89
CA LEU A 702 -24.80 -27.36 -3.01
C LEU A 702 -25.28 -26.67 -1.74
N MET A 703 -24.41 -25.91 -1.08
CA MET A 703 -24.74 -25.35 0.24
C MET A 703 -24.27 -23.92 0.38
N ASP A 704 -25.18 -23.03 0.77
CA ASP A 704 -24.83 -21.67 1.17
C ASP A 704 -24.01 -21.66 2.46
N LEU A 705 -23.04 -20.76 2.55
CA LEU A 705 -22.21 -20.63 3.74
C LEU A 705 -22.96 -19.96 4.89
N GLN A 706 -23.85 -19.00 4.59
CA GLN A 706 -24.59 -18.23 5.60
C GLN A 706 -26.09 -18.56 5.55
N MET A 707 -26.57 -19.35 6.51
CA MET A 707 -27.97 -19.73 6.63
C MET A 707 -28.39 -19.72 8.12
N PRO A 708 -29.67 -19.44 8.45
CA PRO A 708 -30.19 -19.49 9.82
C PRO A 708 -30.25 -20.92 10.36
N VAL A 709 -30.36 -21.06 11.69
CA VAL A 709 -30.40 -22.33 12.45
C VAL A 709 -29.07 -23.11 12.44
N MET A 710 -28.55 -23.43 11.27
CA MET A 710 -27.24 -24.05 11.07
C MET A 710 -26.64 -23.53 9.78
N ASP A 711 -25.48 -22.88 9.90
CA ASP A 711 -24.72 -22.33 8.78
C ASP A 711 -23.98 -23.44 8.00
N GLY A 712 -23.50 -23.10 6.80
CA GLY A 712 -22.83 -24.06 5.93
C GLY A 712 -21.52 -24.60 6.53
N GLU A 713 -20.84 -23.80 7.35
CA GLU A 713 -19.60 -24.21 8.03
C GLU A 713 -19.87 -25.28 9.12
N ALA A 714 -20.88 -25.08 9.97
CA ALA A 714 -21.27 -26.07 10.95
C ALA A 714 -21.81 -27.34 10.26
N ALA A 715 -22.56 -27.18 9.18
CA ALA A 715 -23.12 -28.29 8.42
C ALA A 715 -22.04 -29.15 7.75
N ILE A 716 -21.06 -28.56 7.06
CA ILE A 716 -20.00 -29.35 6.41
C ILE A 716 -19.12 -30.05 7.44
N ARG A 717 -18.81 -29.43 8.59
CA ARG A 717 -18.04 -30.07 9.66
C ARG A 717 -18.77 -31.27 10.25
N ALA A 718 -20.07 -31.13 10.49
CA ALA A 718 -20.89 -32.24 10.98
C ALA A 718 -20.98 -33.38 9.95
N LEU A 719 -21.12 -33.04 8.65
CA LEU A 719 -21.11 -34.00 7.56
C LEU A 719 -19.80 -34.79 7.53
N ARG A 720 -18.64 -34.13 7.55
CA ARG A 720 -17.31 -34.79 7.55
C ARG A 720 -17.06 -35.64 8.79
N GLN A 721 -17.54 -35.23 9.96
CA GLN A 721 -17.45 -36.04 11.19
C GLN A 721 -18.28 -37.33 11.10
N GLU A 722 -19.49 -37.26 10.52
CA GLU A 722 -20.32 -38.46 10.31
C GLU A 722 -19.75 -39.39 9.24
N GLU A 723 -19.16 -38.84 8.18
CA GLU A 723 -18.46 -39.61 7.15
C GLU A 723 -17.26 -40.37 7.71
N ALA A 724 -16.45 -39.73 8.56
CA ALA A 724 -15.32 -40.38 9.23
C ALA A 724 -15.75 -41.57 10.12
N LEU A 725 -16.98 -41.55 10.64
CA LEU A 725 -17.54 -42.62 11.46
C LEU A 725 -18.21 -43.74 10.65
N ARG A 726 -18.87 -43.40 9.53
CA ARG A 726 -19.69 -44.33 8.74
C ARG A 726 -18.97 -44.89 7.51
N GLY A 727 -17.92 -44.23 7.05
CA GLY A 727 -17.27 -44.48 5.77
C GLY A 727 -18.10 -43.94 4.60
N GLY A 728 -17.41 -43.37 3.61
CA GLY A 728 -18.02 -42.71 2.44
C GLY A 728 -17.62 -41.23 2.35
N HIS A 729 -17.81 -40.65 1.17
CA HIS A 729 -17.55 -39.24 0.90
C HIS A 729 -18.62 -38.69 -0.04
N GLN A 730 -19.33 -37.67 0.40
CA GLN A 730 -20.33 -36.93 -0.34
C GLN A 730 -19.69 -35.67 -0.89
N ALA A 731 -19.78 -35.48 -2.21
CA ALA A 731 -19.33 -34.24 -2.84
C ALA A 731 -20.18 -33.05 -2.34
N ALA A 732 -19.52 -32.05 -1.77
CA ALA A 732 -20.15 -30.84 -1.24
C ALA A 732 -19.46 -29.59 -1.80
N ILE A 733 -20.23 -28.75 -2.48
CA ILE A 733 -19.78 -27.50 -3.10
C ILE A 733 -20.40 -26.34 -2.33
N VAL A 734 -19.55 -25.41 -1.85
CA VAL A 734 -20.04 -24.22 -1.16
C VAL A 734 -20.47 -23.15 -2.17
N MET A 735 -21.56 -22.44 -1.86
CA MET A 735 -21.98 -21.23 -2.57
C MET A 735 -21.77 -20.03 -1.65
N THR A 736 -20.98 -19.02 -2.05
CA THR A 736 -20.68 -17.87 -1.17
C THR A 736 -20.85 -16.53 -1.88
N ALA A 737 -21.24 -15.49 -1.13
CA ALA A 737 -21.35 -14.12 -1.66
C ALA A 737 -20.01 -13.38 -1.84
N HIS A 738 -18.88 -14.01 -1.51
CA HIS A 738 -17.55 -13.39 -1.52
C HIS A 738 -16.62 -14.13 -2.47
N ALA A 739 -16.07 -13.40 -3.45
CA ALA A 739 -15.04 -13.87 -4.37
C ALA A 739 -13.69 -13.19 -4.07
N MET A 740 -13.32 -13.05 -2.79
CA MET A 740 -12.02 -12.48 -2.41
C MET A 740 -10.93 -13.55 -2.45
N GLN A 741 -9.70 -13.13 -2.73
CA GLN A 741 -8.51 -14.01 -2.78
C GLN A 741 -8.28 -14.64 -1.40
N GLY A 742 -8.24 -15.98 -1.33
CA GLY A 742 -8.15 -16.72 -0.06
C GLY A 742 -9.46 -17.38 0.39
N ASP A 743 -10.63 -16.93 -0.10
CA ASP A 743 -11.92 -17.50 0.33
C ASP A 743 -12.11 -18.94 -0.18
N LYS A 744 -11.63 -19.24 -1.38
CA LYS A 744 -11.67 -20.60 -1.95
C LYS A 744 -10.83 -21.56 -1.12
N GLU A 745 -9.58 -21.20 -0.82
CA GLU A 745 -8.66 -22.02 -0.01
C GLU A 745 -9.22 -22.23 1.40
N ARG A 746 -9.82 -21.20 1.99
CA ARG A 746 -10.47 -21.27 3.30
C ARG A 746 -11.66 -22.21 3.29
N CYS A 747 -12.51 -22.17 2.27
CA CYS A 747 -13.67 -23.06 2.16
C CYS A 747 -13.24 -24.52 1.96
N LEU A 748 -12.22 -24.78 1.13
CA LEU A 748 -11.66 -26.12 0.96
C LEU A 748 -11.06 -26.64 2.27
N ALA A 749 -10.36 -25.80 3.04
CA ALA A 749 -9.83 -26.16 4.35
C ALA A 749 -10.91 -26.48 5.41
N MET A 750 -12.14 -25.97 5.25
CA MET A 750 -13.27 -26.33 6.11
C MET A 750 -13.85 -27.72 5.80
N GLY A 751 -13.48 -28.31 4.66
CA GLY A 751 -13.92 -29.63 4.24
C GLY A 751 -14.88 -29.64 3.04
N PHE A 752 -15.10 -28.52 2.35
CA PHE A 752 -15.80 -28.53 1.06
C PHE A 752 -14.90 -29.06 -0.06
N ASP A 753 -15.50 -29.65 -1.10
CA ASP A 753 -14.79 -30.22 -2.25
C ASP A 753 -14.71 -29.22 -3.42
N GLY A 754 -15.68 -28.32 -3.51
CA GLY A 754 -15.79 -27.32 -4.56
C GLY A 754 -16.28 -25.98 -4.04
N TYR A 755 -16.19 -24.97 -4.92
CA TYR A 755 -16.51 -23.58 -4.57
C TYR A 755 -17.21 -22.89 -5.74
N LEU A 756 -18.31 -22.21 -5.46
CA LEU A 756 -19.05 -21.35 -6.39
C LEU A 756 -19.29 -19.96 -5.79
N SER A 757 -18.93 -18.92 -6.54
CA SER A 757 -19.25 -17.54 -6.18
C SER A 757 -20.69 -17.20 -6.56
N LYS A 758 -21.42 -16.50 -5.68
CA LYS A 758 -22.73 -15.91 -5.96
C LYS A 758 -22.55 -14.48 -6.52
N PRO A 759 -23.30 -14.08 -7.57
CA PRO A 759 -24.36 -14.83 -8.24
C PRO A 759 -23.81 -15.99 -9.09
N VAL A 760 -24.51 -17.12 -9.06
CA VAL A 760 -24.08 -18.34 -9.75
C VAL A 760 -24.32 -18.19 -11.25
N ALA A 761 -23.23 -18.12 -12.01
CA ALA A 761 -23.27 -18.09 -13.47
C ALA A 761 -23.44 -19.50 -14.03
N LEU A 762 -24.21 -19.65 -15.12
CA LEU A 762 -24.51 -20.95 -15.75
C LEU A 762 -23.25 -21.72 -16.14
N VAL A 763 -22.26 -21.04 -16.74
CA VAL A 763 -21.00 -21.65 -17.18
C VAL A 763 -20.17 -22.12 -15.98
N ALA A 764 -19.99 -21.27 -14.97
CA ALA A 764 -19.25 -21.63 -13.76
C ALA A 764 -19.90 -22.79 -12.99
N LEU A 765 -21.24 -22.84 -12.95
CA LEU A 765 -21.99 -23.95 -12.37
C LEU A 765 -21.78 -25.25 -13.16
N ALA A 766 -21.86 -25.19 -14.49
CA ALA A 766 -21.65 -26.35 -15.35
C ALA A 766 -20.23 -26.93 -15.21
N ASP A 767 -19.22 -26.05 -15.24
CA ASP A 767 -17.81 -26.43 -15.10
C ASP A 767 -17.56 -27.11 -13.74
N GLU A 768 -18.04 -26.52 -12.64
CA GLU A 768 -17.80 -27.08 -11.31
C GLU A 768 -18.56 -28.39 -11.08
N LEU A 769 -19.78 -28.53 -11.60
CA LEU A 769 -20.55 -29.78 -11.51
C LEU A 769 -19.91 -30.91 -12.32
N SER A 770 -19.34 -30.61 -13.49
CA SER A 770 -18.67 -31.60 -14.34
C SER A 770 -17.50 -32.31 -13.65
N ARG A 771 -16.83 -31.63 -12.70
CA ARG A 771 -15.75 -32.22 -11.90
C ARG A 771 -16.19 -33.33 -10.95
N PHE A 772 -17.47 -33.35 -10.58
CA PHE A 772 -18.04 -34.26 -9.59
C PHE A 772 -19.09 -35.21 -10.16
N ALA A 773 -19.33 -35.17 -11.48
CA ALA A 773 -20.22 -36.10 -12.14
C ALA A 773 -19.72 -37.55 -11.96
N PRO A 774 -20.62 -38.51 -11.69
CA PRO A 774 -20.23 -39.91 -11.58
C PRO A 774 -19.57 -40.34 -12.89
N GLN A 775 -18.32 -40.82 -12.79
CA GLN A 775 -17.63 -41.46 -13.90
C GLN A 775 -18.55 -42.55 -14.44
N SER A 776 -19.02 -42.37 -15.67
CA SER A 776 -19.51 -43.52 -16.44
C SER A 776 -18.40 -44.56 -16.41
N ALA A 777 -18.77 -45.82 -16.15
CA ALA A 777 -17.85 -46.94 -15.95
C ALA A 777 -16.64 -46.86 -16.89
N PRO A 778 -15.43 -47.21 -16.42
CA PRO A 778 -14.22 -47.03 -17.21
C PRO A 778 -14.44 -47.66 -18.59
N PRO A 779 -14.23 -46.92 -19.69
CA PRO A 779 -14.26 -47.55 -20.99
C PRO A 779 -13.25 -48.70 -20.95
N PRO A 780 -13.55 -49.84 -21.61
CA PRO A 780 -12.62 -50.95 -21.64
C PRO A 780 -11.23 -50.42 -22.06
N LEU A 781 -10.17 -51.01 -21.50
CA LEU A 781 -8.74 -50.70 -21.76
C LEU A 781 -8.33 -50.75 -23.25
N ASP A 782 -9.28 -51.00 -24.15
CA ASP A 782 -9.21 -51.03 -25.60
C ASP A 782 -9.44 -49.67 -26.27
N GLY A 783 -9.58 -48.57 -25.51
CA GLY A 783 -9.87 -47.21 -25.98
C GLY A 783 -8.84 -46.63 -26.96
N LEU A 784 -8.85 -47.15 -28.17
CA LEU A 784 -8.39 -46.49 -29.37
C LEU A 784 -9.51 -45.56 -29.85
N PRO A 785 -9.19 -44.33 -30.25
CA PRO A 785 -10.18 -43.38 -30.70
C PRO A 785 -10.87 -43.90 -31.97
N ASP A 786 -12.19 -43.69 -32.07
CA ASP A 786 -12.94 -43.99 -33.30
C ASP A 786 -12.43 -43.08 -34.41
N SER A 787 -11.84 -43.67 -35.46
CA SER A 787 -11.24 -42.94 -36.59
C SER A 787 -12.23 -41.96 -37.23
N ALA A 788 -13.53 -42.26 -37.21
CA ALA A 788 -14.56 -41.37 -37.74
C ALA A 788 -14.84 -40.17 -36.82
N GLN A 789 -14.77 -40.35 -35.50
CA GLN A 789 -14.94 -39.28 -34.51
C GLN A 789 -13.70 -38.41 -34.39
N LEU A 790 -12.51 -39.00 -34.45
CA LEU A 790 -11.24 -38.29 -34.56
C LEU A 790 -11.25 -37.42 -35.82
N LEU A 791 -11.59 -38.01 -36.97
CA LEU A 791 -11.68 -37.24 -38.21
C LEU A 791 -12.71 -36.12 -38.13
N ALA A 792 -13.86 -36.34 -37.48
CA ALA A 792 -14.85 -35.30 -37.25
C ALA A 792 -14.37 -34.18 -36.30
N ALA A 793 -13.57 -34.52 -35.29
CA ALA A 793 -12.94 -33.54 -34.39
C ALA A 793 -11.91 -32.65 -35.10
N PHE A 794 -11.40 -33.11 -36.26
CA PHE A 794 -10.56 -32.34 -37.18
C PHE A 794 -11.30 -31.98 -38.49
N ASP A 795 -12.62 -31.77 -38.42
CA ASP A 795 -13.47 -31.27 -39.52
C ASP A 795 -13.44 -32.07 -40.83
N GLY A 796 -13.11 -33.36 -40.79
CA GLY A 796 -13.01 -34.20 -41.99
C GLY A 796 -11.64 -34.18 -42.66
N ASP A 797 -10.66 -33.45 -42.12
CA ASP A 797 -9.33 -33.29 -42.72
C ASP A 797 -8.37 -34.43 -42.33
N MET A 798 -8.39 -35.50 -43.12
CA MET A 798 -7.49 -36.64 -42.95
C MET A 798 -6.01 -36.27 -43.12
N GLY A 799 -5.69 -35.22 -43.88
CA GLY A 799 -4.30 -34.81 -44.13
C GLY A 799 -3.67 -34.20 -42.88
N LEU A 800 -4.36 -33.24 -42.29
CA LEU A 800 -3.97 -32.62 -41.02
C LEU A 800 -3.95 -33.64 -39.87
N LEU A 801 -4.96 -34.52 -39.81
CA LEU A 801 -5.02 -35.58 -38.81
C LEU A 801 -3.81 -36.52 -38.91
N LYS A 802 -3.41 -36.95 -40.13
CA LYS A 802 -2.23 -37.80 -40.33
C LYS A 802 -0.92 -37.08 -39.95
N GLU A 803 -0.81 -35.78 -40.22
CA GLU A 803 0.38 -34.97 -39.87
C GLU A 803 0.53 -34.80 -38.35
N LEU A 804 -0.55 -34.43 -37.66
CA LEU A 804 -0.55 -34.24 -36.21
C LEU A 804 -0.38 -35.57 -35.45
N LEU A 805 -1.01 -36.65 -35.93
CA LEU A 805 -0.79 -37.98 -35.38
C LEU A 805 0.64 -38.50 -35.63
N GLY A 806 1.26 -38.12 -36.75
CA GLY A 806 2.68 -38.41 -37.03
C GLY A 806 3.61 -37.71 -36.04
N LEU A 807 3.39 -36.41 -35.78
CA LEU A 807 4.15 -35.64 -34.79
C LEU A 807 3.95 -36.17 -33.36
N PHE A 808 2.71 -36.54 -33.01
CA PHE A 808 2.42 -37.20 -31.74
C PHE A 808 3.16 -38.55 -31.62
N ALA A 809 3.19 -39.36 -32.67
CA ALA A 809 3.90 -40.65 -32.67
C ALA A 809 5.40 -40.49 -32.38
N GLU A 810 6.04 -39.49 -33.00
CA GLU A 810 7.48 -39.20 -32.82
C GLU A 810 7.79 -38.74 -31.38
N GLY A 811 6.96 -37.87 -30.80
CA GLY A 811 7.13 -37.39 -29.43
C GLY A 811 6.73 -38.40 -28.34
N PHE A 812 5.75 -39.24 -28.62
CA PHE A 812 5.20 -40.19 -27.66
C PHE A 812 6.19 -41.30 -27.29
N ASP A 813 6.94 -41.83 -28.25
CA ASP A 813 7.94 -42.89 -27.98
C ASP A 813 9.06 -42.40 -27.04
N GLU A 814 9.51 -41.15 -27.21
CA GLU A 814 10.53 -40.54 -26.36
C GLU A 814 10.00 -40.27 -24.94
N LEU A 815 8.81 -39.67 -24.83
CA LEU A 815 8.20 -39.35 -23.54
C LEU A 815 7.78 -40.61 -22.76
N ALA A 816 7.29 -41.65 -23.44
CA ALA A 816 6.95 -42.91 -22.81
C ALA A 816 8.21 -43.64 -22.27
N ALA A 817 9.32 -43.60 -23.01
CA ALA A 817 10.59 -44.17 -22.55
C ALA A 817 11.15 -43.43 -21.33
N LEU A 818 11.07 -42.10 -21.31
CA LEU A 818 11.47 -41.29 -20.16
C LEU A 818 10.58 -41.55 -18.93
N LEU A 819 9.28 -41.71 -19.14
CA LEU A 819 8.33 -42.05 -18.07
C LEU A 819 8.59 -43.45 -17.52
N ASP A 820 8.87 -44.44 -18.37
CA ASP A 820 9.26 -45.79 -17.93
C ASP A 820 10.54 -45.77 -17.08
N ALA A 821 11.53 -44.96 -17.49
CA ALA A 821 12.78 -44.80 -16.75
C ALA A 821 12.55 -44.13 -15.38
N ALA A 822 11.70 -43.10 -15.32
CA ALA A 822 11.34 -42.41 -14.07
C ALA A 822 10.60 -43.35 -13.10
N LEU A 823 9.66 -44.15 -13.61
CA LEU A 823 8.94 -45.16 -12.83
C LEU A 823 9.87 -46.27 -12.33
N ALA A 824 10.86 -46.69 -13.13
CA ALA A 824 11.87 -47.67 -12.74
C ALA A 824 12.83 -47.15 -11.66
N ALA A 825 13.21 -45.87 -11.77
CA ALA A 825 14.05 -45.18 -10.78
C ALA A 825 13.28 -44.80 -9.50
N GLY A 826 11.95 -44.81 -9.56
CA GLY A 826 11.07 -44.41 -8.46
C GLY A 826 11.01 -42.91 -8.21
N ASP A 827 11.29 -42.10 -9.24
CA ASP A 827 11.29 -40.64 -9.20
C ASP A 827 9.86 -40.09 -9.37
N GLY A 828 9.17 -39.98 -8.23
CA GLY A 828 7.81 -39.44 -8.04
C GLY A 828 7.51 -38.19 -8.86
N ASP A 829 8.37 -37.20 -8.71
CA ASP A 829 8.16 -35.86 -9.23
C ASP A 829 8.42 -35.78 -10.73
N GLN A 830 9.35 -36.59 -11.23
CA GLN A 830 9.60 -36.70 -12.66
C GLN A 830 8.50 -37.51 -13.36
N ALA A 831 8.08 -38.63 -12.79
CA ALA A 831 7.00 -39.45 -13.34
C ALA A 831 5.66 -38.70 -13.34
N HIS A 832 5.34 -37.95 -12.30
CA HIS A 832 4.14 -37.10 -12.26
C HIS A 832 4.15 -36.04 -13.38
N ARG A 833 5.26 -35.31 -13.56
CA ARG A 833 5.36 -34.29 -14.62
C ARG A 833 5.28 -34.88 -16.03
N LEU A 834 5.97 -35.99 -16.27
CA LEU A 834 5.95 -36.67 -17.56
C LEU A 834 4.58 -37.27 -17.86
N ALA A 835 3.92 -37.86 -16.87
CA ALA A 835 2.55 -38.38 -17.01
C ALA A 835 1.55 -37.25 -17.29
N HIS A 836 1.65 -36.11 -16.59
CA HIS A 836 0.79 -34.94 -16.84
C HIS A 836 0.95 -34.41 -18.27
N LYS A 837 2.18 -34.28 -18.74
CA LYS A 837 2.46 -33.82 -20.12
C LYS A 837 1.90 -34.80 -21.17
N LEU A 838 2.19 -36.09 -21.03
CA LEU A 838 1.75 -37.12 -21.98
C LEU A 838 0.23 -37.30 -21.96
N ARG A 839 -0.42 -37.04 -20.81
CA ARG A 839 -1.89 -37.11 -20.67
C ARG A 839 -2.58 -36.01 -21.47
N GLY A 840 -2.04 -34.78 -21.45
CA GLY A 840 -2.61 -33.68 -22.22
C GLY A 840 -2.58 -33.95 -23.73
N GLU A 841 -1.49 -34.55 -24.20
CA GLU A 841 -1.34 -34.93 -25.61
C GLU A 841 -2.26 -36.13 -25.97
N ALA A 842 -2.30 -37.16 -25.13
CA ALA A 842 -3.16 -38.33 -25.34
C ALA A 842 -4.67 -38.02 -25.33
N ALA A 843 -5.10 -37.10 -24.45
CA ALA A 843 -6.48 -36.65 -24.36
C ALA A 843 -6.93 -35.88 -25.61
N THR A 844 -6.02 -35.10 -26.21
CA THR A 844 -6.29 -34.34 -27.43
C THR A 844 -6.67 -35.25 -28.60
N PHE A 845 -6.10 -36.45 -28.67
CA PHE A 845 -6.39 -37.44 -29.71
C PHE A 845 -7.38 -38.53 -29.28
N GLY A 846 -8.00 -38.43 -28.10
CA GLY A 846 -9.02 -39.38 -27.64
C GLY A 846 -8.48 -40.78 -27.32
N PHE A 847 -7.21 -40.91 -26.92
CA PHE A 847 -6.66 -42.19 -26.44
C PHE A 847 -7.06 -42.42 -24.97
N ASP A 848 -8.35 -42.63 -24.72
CA ASP A 848 -8.94 -42.66 -23.38
C ASP A 848 -8.29 -43.71 -22.47
N GLY A 849 -7.89 -44.86 -23.03
CA GLY A 849 -7.19 -45.90 -22.29
C GLY A 849 -5.80 -45.48 -21.81
N LEU A 850 -5.08 -44.68 -22.60
CA LEU A 850 -3.78 -44.12 -22.25
C LEU A 850 -3.95 -42.94 -21.27
N THR A 851 -4.93 -42.07 -21.51
CA THR A 851 -5.26 -40.93 -20.64
C THR A 851 -5.60 -41.38 -19.22
N ALA A 852 -6.40 -42.44 -19.08
CA ALA A 852 -6.77 -42.99 -17.79
C ALA A 852 -5.56 -43.58 -17.04
N LEU A 853 -4.68 -44.31 -17.75
CA LEU A 853 -3.45 -44.85 -17.17
C LEU A 853 -2.51 -43.74 -16.69
N LEU A 854 -2.32 -42.69 -17.49
CA LEU A 854 -1.45 -41.57 -17.15
C LEU A 854 -2.01 -40.75 -15.99
N GLN A 855 -3.34 -40.61 -15.89
CA GLN A 855 -3.99 -39.97 -14.75
C GLN A 855 -3.84 -40.80 -13.46
N GLU A 856 -3.87 -42.13 -13.56
CA GLU A 856 -3.60 -42.99 -12.42
C GLU A 856 -2.15 -42.84 -11.93
N ILE A 857 -1.19 -42.80 -12.86
CA ILE A 857 0.22 -42.54 -12.54
C ILE A 857 0.36 -41.17 -11.89
N GLU A 858 -0.19 -40.11 -12.49
CA GLU A 858 -0.13 -38.73 -11.98
C GLU A 858 -0.68 -38.61 -10.55
N SER A 859 -1.82 -39.23 -10.27
CA SER A 859 -2.50 -39.12 -8.97
C SER A 859 -1.88 -39.94 -7.85
N ARG A 860 -1.13 -41.01 -8.16
CA ARG A 860 -0.65 -42.00 -7.18
C ARG A 860 0.87 -42.09 -7.07
N GLU A 861 1.66 -41.46 -7.93
CA GLU A 861 3.14 -41.57 -7.93
C GLU A 861 3.86 -40.97 -6.71
N PRO A 862 3.32 -40.00 -5.94
CA PRO A 862 3.92 -39.69 -4.65
C PRO A 862 3.58 -40.80 -3.63
N GLY A 863 4.28 -41.93 -3.69
CA GLY A 863 4.21 -43.02 -2.69
C GLY A 863 3.75 -44.40 -3.17
N ALA A 864 3.68 -44.65 -4.48
CA ALA A 864 3.27 -45.94 -5.02
C ALA A 864 4.27 -47.09 -4.69
N PRO A 865 3.80 -48.30 -4.29
CA PRO A 865 4.66 -49.46 -4.10
C PRO A 865 5.36 -49.90 -5.40
N SER A 866 6.53 -50.51 -5.30
CA SER A 866 7.31 -50.98 -6.47
C SER A 866 6.53 -51.94 -7.38
N ALA A 867 5.66 -52.78 -6.81
CA ALA A 867 4.79 -53.69 -7.58
C ALA A 867 3.76 -52.93 -8.44
N GLN A 868 3.26 -51.79 -7.95
CA GLN A 868 2.31 -50.95 -8.69
C GLN A 868 3.01 -50.18 -9.81
N ARG A 869 4.22 -49.67 -9.55
CA ARG A 869 5.05 -49.03 -10.58
C ARG A 869 5.38 -49.99 -11.72
N GLU A 870 5.74 -51.23 -11.41
CA GLU A 870 6.01 -52.25 -12.43
C GLU A 870 4.75 -52.62 -13.23
N ALA A 871 3.57 -52.65 -12.60
CA ALA A 871 2.30 -52.84 -13.29
C ALA A 871 2.00 -51.67 -14.26
N TRP A 872 2.26 -50.43 -13.85
CA TRP A 872 2.10 -49.25 -14.72
C TRP A 872 3.07 -49.25 -15.90
N ARG A 873 4.33 -49.67 -15.68
CA ARG A 873 5.31 -49.82 -16.77
C ARG A 873 4.87 -50.84 -17.82
N GLN A 874 4.33 -51.98 -17.39
CA GLN A 874 3.78 -53.00 -18.30
C GLN A 874 2.53 -52.51 -19.04
N ALA A 875 1.66 -51.75 -18.36
CA ALA A 875 0.49 -51.14 -18.97
C ALA A 875 0.88 -50.06 -19.99
N LEU A 876 1.87 -49.22 -19.68
CA LEU A 876 2.39 -48.16 -20.54
C LEU A 876 2.99 -48.76 -21.82
N GLY A 877 3.83 -49.79 -21.72
CA GLY A 877 4.37 -50.50 -22.88
C GLY A 877 3.32 -51.26 -23.71
N THR A 878 2.17 -51.58 -23.12
CA THR A 878 1.03 -52.19 -23.85
C THR A 878 0.23 -51.14 -24.59
N GLN A 879 -0.05 -50.00 -23.97
CA GLN A 879 -0.71 -48.86 -24.64
C GLN A 879 0.18 -48.29 -25.75
N GLN A 880 1.50 -48.24 -25.54
CA GLN A 880 2.44 -47.76 -26.56
C GLN A 880 2.39 -48.57 -27.85
N ARG A 881 2.34 -49.91 -27.74
CA ARG A 881 2.19 -50.79 -28.91
C ARG A 881 0.84 -50.61 -29.60
N ARG A 882 -0.25 -50.44 -28.83
CA ARG A 882 -1.60 -50.25 -29.38
C ARG A 882 -1.74 -48.93 -30.13
N VAL A 883 -1.24 -47.84 -29.57
CA VAL A 883 -1.18 -46.52 -30.23
C VAL A 883 -0.42 -46.65 -31.55
N ARG A 884 0.74 -47.34 -31.55
CA ARG A 884 1.53 -47.56 -32.77
C ARG A 884 0.83 -48.39 -33.84
N GLU A 885 0.17 -49.49 -33.45
CA GLU A 885 -0.61 -50.33 -34.37
C GLU A 885 -1.78 -49.56 -34.99
N PHE A 886 -2.46 -48.73 -34.19
CA PHE A 886 -3.53 -47.85 -34.67
C PHE A 886 -3.02 -46.80 -35.65
N LEU A 887 -1.89 -46.14 -35.33
CA LEU A 887 -1.26 -45.17 -36.22
C LEU A 887 -0.83 -45.78 -37.55
N ILE A 888 -0.28 -47.01 -37.54
CA ILE A 888 0.09 -47.72 -38.77
C ILE A 888 -1.16 -48.03 -39.61
N GLN A 889 -2.24 -48.53 -39.00
CA GLN A 889 -3.50 -48.81 -39.70
C GLN A 889 -4.14 -47.55 -40.31
N LEU A 890 -4.04 -46.41 -39.64
CA LEU A 890 -4.63 -45.15 -40.08
C LEU A 890 -3.76 -44.40 -41.11
N LEU A 891 -2.44 -44.61 -41.10
CA LEU A 891 -1.50 -44.01 -42.05
C LEU A 891 -1.42 -44.80 -43.36
N GLU A 892 -1.48 -46.13 -43.32
CA GLU A 892 -1.43 -47.02 -44.50
C GLU A 892 -2.78 -47.22 -45.23
N GLY A 893 -3.91 -46.97 -44.55
CA GLY A 893 -5.26 -46.90 -45.14
C GLY A 893 -5.60 -45.52 -45.68
#